data_AF-A0A833WZK2-F1
#
_entry.id   AF-A0A833WZK2-F1
#
_cell.length_a   1.000
_cell.length_b   1.000
_cell.length_c   1.000
_cell.angle_alpha   90.00
_cell.angle_beta   90.00
_cell.angle_gamma   90.00
#
_symmetry.space_group_name_H-M   'P 1'
#
loop_
_entity.id
_entity.type
_entity.pdbx_description
1 polymer ?
#
loop_
_entity_poly.entity_id
_entity_poly.type
_entity_poly.pdbx_seq_one_letter_code
_entity_poly.pdbx_strand_id
1 'polypeptide(L)'
;MLRSHLSHWLRITVYLRVNRWTDWALLATAILGYGVVIRLWTLPVVLDKWANAWQQTWWVALLGLLLGAMEDLCVCVAMLTVLWTFDYLTLKSPARRRKLAHRRRETRKAALAAQNADVEQGLQSYTDDTAAPAWTEAVVLTEQFGRLTVYAVVFLLATGGLCLDSVFLRARKMRFSADFVAMYFREWDAAGELEIDAAEWWVLFWTLLLTVGLALFVGLLGACWINLLDWNVLGFVNHSWLYQQCVTVGAAASNYERLHSDKNDDDDSSGDSDDSDESDDDDDDDCSCLRDVSCRLTPRGVLLLLVVALFLATYKLATTLPTVVGLIALNPVLSEPIRLSAGVQFVAERTSNSISNRPMSTFIEQETELSQIFDDDSLYRRTLAFDGPLAFDIKVGRDERPNVLLLVMESFRMQDSRFLLDSALEQEVEAATSSLLPPNVTLTPNFDRWASRGVALRNLWSTWRTSRSIETLLFGQMPYDSVTETGTTSGRLDTNLTGLPQLFKAKGYDTIFTTGTRTDYDYWDTFLPAHGFDTVLDRWGLVDIVENDLNLNDWSQGNHMLTYWGIHDDLSYTALSYIIRSRQFAQNVAKQQAERDAAAAKRKTPSNETEKPLPITTASTNPWFATHYTISSHVPFNERPDWFFRYVTEHRAEMEEFAPLYRGHEHEELIRDYVQMRYFSDMVFGRFMEQLEKDNVLKDTIVVVVGDHGQAPERGSATPEQDQIATSRIAGAIIAEGRIQTPVVIDDAASQSDILNTLADIVGLPVGGLLQTSIGRSLKRKPPKSVGKRVVYSNNPATNLAAVVGDIRLHFFAEGSDAVRAYHTQRDPRQEHDLMGELSGERVRELLRICDDGRALNAYFKLRWDNKCLLRPTCEPRQ
;
A
#
# COMPACT_ATOMS: atom_id res chain seq x y z
N MET A 1 -47.35 -0.88 -35.29
CA MET A 1 -46.90 -0.40 -33.97
C MET A 1 -45.56 0.37 -33.98
N LEU A 2 -44.70 0.28 -35.01
CA LEU A 2 -43.40 1.00 -35.05
C LEU A 2 -43.45 2.47 -35.52
N ARG A 3 -44.55 2.96 -36.12
CA ARG A 3 -44.63 4.34 -36.67
C ARG A 3 -44.78 5.45 -35.62
N SER A 4 -45.42 5.20 -34.47
CA SER A 4 -45.58 6.22 -33.42
C SER A 4 -44.25 6.51 -32.69
N HIS A 5 -43.45 5.47 -32.44
CA HIS A 5 -42.12 5.59 -31.80
C HIS A 5 -41.11 6.34 -32.67
N LEU A 6 -41.09 6.12 -33.99
CA LEU A 6 -40.22 6.87 -34.91
C LEU A 6 -40.47 8.39 -34.86
N SER A 7 -41.72 8.82 -34.66
CA SER A 7 -42.06 10.25 -34.61
C SER A 7 -41.54 10.96 -33.35
N HIS A 8 -41.40 10.23 -32.23
CA HIS A 8 -40.93 10.79 -30.98
C HIS A 8 -39.40 10.94 -30.97
N TRP A 9 -38.69 9.91 -31.41
CA TRP A 9 -37.24 9.96 -31.60
C TRP A 9 -36.83 11.06 -32.58
N LEU A 10 -37.52 11.20 -33.72
CA LEU A 10 -37.21 12.25 -34.68
C LEU A 10 -37.40 13.66 -34.08
N ARG A 11 -38.46 13.89 -33.29
CA ARG A 11 -38.70 15.16 -32.61
C ARG A 11 -37.61 15.48 -31.58
N ILE A 12 -37.18 14.50 -30.81
CA ILE A 12 -36.08 14.65 -29.84
C ILE A 12 -34.77 14.96 -30.58
N THR A 13 -34.44 14.21 -31.62
CA THR A 13 -33.24 14.41 -32.44
C THR A 13 -33.22 15.80 -33.07
N VAL A 14 -34.35 16.28 -33.60
CA VAL A 14 -34.48 17.64 -34.13
C VAL A 14 -34.34 18.68 -33.03
N TYR A 15 -34.98 18.50 -31.87
CA TYR A 15 -34.85 19.42 -30.73
C TYR A 15 -33.41 19.54 -30.25
N LEU A 16 -32.70 18.43 -30.06
CA LEU A 16 -31.28 18.39 -29.68
C LEU A 16 -30.41 19.06 -30.75
N ARG A 17 -30.72 18.85 -32.04
CA ARG A 17 -29.95 19.45 -33.13
C ARG A 17 -30.20 20.96 -33.30
N VAL A 18 -31.37 21.45 -32.89
CA VAL A 18 -31.71 22.87 -32.92
C VAL A 18 -31.10 23.60 -31.72
N ASN A 19 -31.11 23.00 -30.54
CA ASN A 19 -30.62 23.60 -29.31
C ASN A 19 -29.14 23.27 -29.06
N ARG A 20 -28.21 24.06 -29.61
CA ARG A 20 -26.77 23.76 -29.57
C ARG A 20 -26.13 23.68 -28.17
N TRP A 21 -26.77 24.23 -27.13
CA TRP A 21 -26.33 24.02 -25.75
C TRP A 21 -26.42 22.54 -25.33
N THR A 22 -27.24 21.73 -26.00
CA THR A 22 -27.38 20.31 -25.69
C THR A 22 -26.13 19.51 -26.05
N ASP A 23 -25.26 19.99 -26.94
CA ASP A 23 -23.99 19.34 -27.24
C ASP A 23 -23.06 19.35 -26.00
N TRP A 24 -23.01 20.48 -25.28
CA TRP A 24 -22.31 20.61 -24.01
C TRP A 24 -22.97 19.76 -22.92
N ALA A 25 -24.31 19.77 -22.86
CA ALA A 25 -25.06 18.98 -21.90
C ALA A 25 -24.86 17.47 -22.10
N LEU A 26 -24.79 16.98 -23.34
CA LEU A 26 -24.55 15.56 -23.64
C LEU A 26 -23.18 15.09 -23.12
N LEU A 27 -22.12 15.89 -23.33
CA LEU A 27 -20.79 15.58 -22.81
C LEU A 27 -20.76 15.65 -21.28
N ALA A 28 -21.39 16.67 -20.69
CA ALA A 28 -21.49 16.79 -19.24
C ALA A 28 -22.28 15.63 -18.63
N THR A 29 -23.39 15.20 -19.25
CA THR A 29 -24.15 14.02 -18.81
C THR A 29 -23.35 12.74 -18.96
N ALA A 30 -22.54 12.59 -20.00
CA ALA A 30 -21.69 11.42 -20.17
C ALA A 30 -20.66 11.28 -19.03
N ILE A 31 -19.95 12.37 -18.69
CA ILE A 31 -18.93 12.32 -17.64
C ILE A 31 -19.53 12.25 -16.23
N LEU A 32 -20.55 13.07 -15.91
CA LEU A 32 -21.20 13.05 -14.60
C LEU A 32 -21.97 11.74 -14.38
N GLY A 33 -22.64 11.24 -15.42
CA GLY A 33 -23.32 9.94 -15.39
C GLY A 33 -22.34 8.79 -15.17
N TYR A 34 -21.19 8.80 -15.85
CA TYR A 34 -20.12 7.84 -15.62
C TYR A 34 -19.65 7.88 -14.16
N GLY A 35 -19.34 9.06 -13.62
CA GLY A 35 -18.86 9.21 -12.25
C GLY A 35 -19.86 8.77 -11.20
N VAL A 36 -21.16 9.00 -11.41
CA VAL A 36 -22.24 8.47 -10.54
C VAL A 36 -22.31 6.94 -10.62
N VAL A 37 -22.28 6.36 -11.82
CA VAL A 37 -22.32 4.89 -11.99
C VAL A 37 -21.14 4.22 -11.30
N ILE A 38 -19.92 4.73 -11.50
CA ILE A 38 -18.74 4.19 -10.87
C ILE A 38 -18.82 4.30 -9.34
N ARG A 39 -19.24 5.46 -8.79
CA ARG A 39 -19.39 5.61 -7.34
C ARG A 39 -20.48 4.71 -6.76
N LEU A 40 -21.56 4.46 -7.48
CA LEU A 40 -22.57 3.48 -7.04
C LEU A 40 -22.01 2.05 -7.01
N TRP A 41 -21.12 1.69 -7.93
CA TRP A 41 -20.44 0.39 -7.92
C TRP A 41 -19.43 0.25 -6.79
N THR A 42 -18.73 1.33 -6.42
CA THR A 42 -17.69 1.30 -5.37
C THR A 42 -18.23 1.61 -3.97
N LEU A 43 -19.38 2.27 -3.86
CA LEU A 43 -19.97 2.72 -2.59
C LEU A 43 -20.05 1.61 -1.51
N PRO A 44 -20.51 0.38 -1.80
CA PRO A 44 -20.55 -0.67 -0.79
C PRO A 44 -19.16 -1.01 -0.24
N VAL A 45 -18.14 -1.05 -1.11
CA VAL A 45 -16.76 -1.34 -0.73
C VAL A 45 -16.16 -0.20 0.09
N VAL A 46 -16.44 1.05 -0.30
CA VAL A 46 -15.92 2.22 0.43
C VAL A 46 -16.50 2.29 1.84
N LEU A 47 -17.80 2.06 1.98
CA LEU A 47 -18.44 2.00 3.29
C LEU A 47 -17.95 0.79 4.11
N ASP A 48 -17.86 -0.39 3.48
CA ASP A 48 -17.36 -1.61 4.11
C ASP A 48 -15.92 -1.48 4.62
N LYS A 49 -15.06 -0.69 3.97
CA LYS A 49 -13.66 -0.56 4.40
C LYS A 49 -13.38 0.65 5.29
N TRP A 50 -13.94 1.81 4.99
CA TRP A 50 -13.54 3.08 5.64
C TRP A 50 -14.64 3.73 6.49
N ALA A 51 -15.81 3.11 6.64
CA ALA A 51 -16.84 3.59 7.56
C ALA A 51 -16.82 2.83 8.90
N ASN A 52 -17.08 3.57 9.97
CA ASN A 52 -17.48 3.05 11.27
C ASN A 52 -18.92 2.52 11.25
N ALA A 53 -19.29 1.71 12.24
CA ALA A 53 -20.65 1.19 12.40
C ALA A 53 -21.74 2.30 12.36
N TRP A 54 -21.47 3.47 12.94
CA TRP A 54 -22.42 4.61 12.95
C TRP A 54 -22.39 5.48 11.68
N GLN A 55 -21.41 5.30 10.79
CA GLN A 55 -21.30 6.03 9.53
C GLN A 55 -21.99 5.30 8.36
N GLN A 56 -22.41 4.04 8.55
CA GLN A 56 -23.14 3.25 7.56
C GLN A 56 -24.60 3.69 7.41
N THR A 57 -24.81 4.91 6.90
CA THR A 57 -26.14 5.53 6.77
C THR A 57 -26.38 6.07 5.36
N TRP A 58 -27.65 6.13 4.94
CA TRP A 58 -28.02 6.57 3.60
C TRP A 58 -27.63 8.04 3.30
N TRP A 59 -27.60 8.90 4.33
CA TRP A 59 -27.25 10.30 4.16
C TRP A 59 -25.74 10.52 3.98
N VAL A 60 -24.89 9.68 4.59
CA VAL A 60 -23.44 9.68 4.32
C VAL A 60 -23.18 9.32 2.86
N ALA A 61 -23.85 8.27 2.36
CA ALA A 61 -23.80 7.90 0.95
C ALA A 61 -24.26 9.02 0.03
N LEU A 62 -25.40 9.66 0.35
CA LEU A 62 -25.92 10.78 -0.45
C LEU A 62 -24.95 11.97 -0.48
N LEU A 63 -24.40 12.37 0.67
CA LEU A 63 -23.41 13.46 0.74
C LEU A 63 -22.16 13.13 -0.09
N GLY A 64 -21.67 11.88 -0.02
CA GLY A 64 -20.52 11.43 -0.79
C GLY A 64 -20.79 11.46 -2.30
N LEU A 65 -21.98 11.04 -2.74
CA LEU A 65 -22.38 11.10 -4.14
C LEU A 65 -22.53 12.54 -4.64
N LEU A 66 -23.09 13.44 -3.81
CA LEU A 66 -23.24 14.85 -4.15
C LEU A 66 -21.88 15.56 -4.26
N LEU A 67 -20.98 15.32 -3.30
CA LEU A 67 -19.62 15.85 -3.35
C LEU A 67 -18.85 15.26 -4.54
N GLY A 68 -19.01 13.96 -4.82
CA GLY A 68 -18.42 13.31 -6.00
C GLY A 68 -18.89 13.93 -7.31
N ALA A 69 -20.18 14.29 -7.42
CA ALA A 69 -20.68 15.01 -8.57
C ALA A 69 -20.07 16.41 -8.72
N MET A 70 -19.68 17.07 -7.62
CA MET A 70 -18.94 18.34 -7.67
C MET A 70 -17.50 18.17 -8.14
N GLU A 71 -16.80 17.11 -7.70
CA GLU A 71 -15.46 16.77 -8.20
C GLU A 71 -15.50 16.43 -9.69
N ASP A 72 -16.46 15.62 -10.12
CA ASP A 72 -16.64 15.28 -11.54
C ASP A 72 -17.00 16.51 -12.37
N LEU A 73 -17.72 17.48 -11.80
CA LEU A 73 -17.99 18.74 -12.47
C LEU A 73 -16.70 19.55 -12.68
N CYS A 74 -15.75 19.52 -11.73
CA CYS A 74 -14.44 20.13 -11.91
C CYS A 74 -13.67 19.48 -13.07
N VAL A 75 -13.65 18.14 -13.13
CA VAL A 75 -13.04 17.38 -14.23
C VAL A 75 -13.76 17.66 -15.56
N CYS A 76 -15.09 17.74 -15.55
CA CYS A 76 -15.92 18.06 -16.71
C CYS A 76 -15.57 19.42 -17.30
N VAL A 77 -15.41 20.46 -16.46
CA VAL A 77 -14.99 21.79 -16.90
C VAL A 77 -13.62 21.74 -17.59
N ALA A 78 -12.65 21.01 -17.03
CA ALA A 78 -11.33 20.85 -17.65
C ALA A 78 -11.42 20.11 -18.99
N MET A 79 -12.14 18.99 -19.04
CA MET A 79 -12.37 18.19 -20.26
C MET A 79 -13.00 19.03 -21.37
N LEU A 80 -14.09 19.74 -21.06
CA LEU A 80 -14.80 20.59 -22.01
C LEU A 80 -13.93 21.75 -22.51
N THR A 81 -13.08 22.30 -21.66
CA THR A 81 -12.14 23.37 -22.04
C THR A 81 -11.11 22.86 -23.05
N VAL A 82 -10.57 21.66 -22.84
CA VAL A 82 -9.62 21.01 -23.77
C VAL A 82 -10.31 20.71 -25.11
N LEU A 83 -11.48 20.08 -25.09
CA LEU A 83 -12.24 19.77 -26.31
C LEU A 83 -12.65 21.03 -27.07
N TRP A 84 -13.10 22.07 -26.37
CA TRP A 84 -13.45 23.34 -26.99
C TRP A 84 -12.23 24.01 -27.62
N THR A 85 -11.08 23.98 -26.95
CA THR A 85 -9.83 24.54 -27.48
C THR A 85 -9.40 23.77 -28.74
N PHE A 86 -9.51 22.45 -28.73
CA PHE A 86 -9.25 21.63 -29.92
C PHE A 86 -10.20 21.98 -31.07
N ASP A 87 -11.51 22.03 -30.82
CA ASP A 87 -12.51 22.44 -31.82
C ASP A 87 -12.22 23.86 -32.32
N TYR A 88 -11.81 24.80 -31.46
CA TYR A 88 -11.45 26.17 -31.82
C TYR A 88 -10.24 26.24 -32.77
N LEU A 89 -9.22 25.43 -32.53
CA LEU A 89 -8.01 25.39 -33.34
C LEU A 89 -8.20 24.63 -34.67
N THR A 90 -9.03 23.59 -34.67
CA THR A 90 -9.19 22.70 -35.84
C THR A 90 -10.36 23.08 -36.74
N LEU A 91 -11.46 23.58 -36.17
CA LEU A 91 -12.65 23.95 -36.95
C LEU A 91 -12.57 25.40 -37.42
N LYS A 92 -12.68 25.62 -38.73
CA LYS A 92 -12.75 26.98 -39.32
C LYS A 92 -13.93 27.76 -38.75
N SER A 93 -13.75 29.08 -38.53
CA SER A 93 -14.79 29.94 -37.95
C SER A 93 -16.15 29.83 -38.68
N PRO A 94 -17.29 29.97 -37.97
CA PRO A 94 -18.63 29.83 -38.55
C PRO A 94 -18.84 30.71 -39.80
N ALA A 95 -18.25 31.91 -39.82
CA ALA A 95 -18.31 32.83 -40.96
C ALA A 95 -17.57 32.29 -42.21
N ARG A 96 -16.43 31.64 -42.02
CA ARG A 96 -15.63 31.04 -43.11
C ARG A 96 -16.32 29.81 -43.68
N ARG A 97 -16.98 29.01 -42.83
CA ARG A 97 -17.80 27.85 -43.26
C ARG A 97 -19.05 28.26 -44.04
N ARG A 98 -19.78 29.30 -43.60
CA ARG A 98 -20.92 29.85 -44.39
C ARG A 98 -20.48 30.35 -45.76
N LYS A 99 -19.33 31.04 -45.84
CA LYS A 99 -18.74 31.45 -47.13
C LYS A 99 -18.38 30.25 -48.02
N LEU A 100 -17.80 29.18 -47.45
CA LEU A 100 -17.44 27.98 -48.22
C LEU A 100 -18.68 27.19 -48.67
N ALA A 101 -19.70 27.07 -47.82
CA ALA A 101 -20.96 26.40 -48.14
C ALA A 101 -21.79 27.18 -49.17
N HIS A 102 -21.77 28.52 -49.11
CA HIS A 102 -22.33 29.38 -50.16
C HIS A 102 -21.62 29.15 -51.49
N ARG A 103 -20.28 29.15 -51.52
CA ARG A 103 -19.51 28.83 -52.73
C ARG A 103 -19.83 27.44 -53.27
N ARG A 104 -19.95 26.42 -52.42
CA ARG A 104 -20.33 25.06 -52.83
C ARG A 104 -21.74 25.00 -53.44
N ARG A 105 -22.72 25.70 -52.84
CA ARG A 105 -24.09 25.80 -53.38
C ARG A 105 -24.12 26.54 -54.71
N GLU A 106 -23.34 27.60 -54.86
CA GLU A 106 -23.16 28.34 -56.12
C GLU A 106 -22.57 27.41 -57.21
N THR A 107 -21.48 26.69 -56.93
CA THR A 107 -20.90 25.73 -57.90
C THR A 107 -21.85 24.57 -58.21
N ARG A 108 -22.63 24.08 -57.25
CA ARG A 108 -23.59 22.98 -57.48
C ARG A 108 -24.79 23.46 -58.30
N LYS A 109 -25.26 24.69 -58.08
CA LYS A 109 -26.28 25.33 -58.93
C LYS A 109 -25.75 25.58 -60.34
N ALA A 110 -24.50 26.03 -60.48
CA ALA A 110 -23.85 26.23 -61.78
C ALA A 110 -23.67 24.89 -62.54
N ALA A 111 -23.28 23.82 -61.85
CA ALA A 111 -23.18 22.48 -62.44
C ALA A 111 -24.56 21.92 -62.85
N LEU A 112 -25.60 22.11 -62.03
CA LEU A 112 -26.97 21.71 -62.38
C LEU A 112 -27.53 22.53 -63.55
N ALA A 113 -27.17 23.81 -63.65
CA ALA A 113 -27.56 24.68 -64.75
C ALA A 113 -26.84 24.29 -66.07
N ALA A 114 -25.57 23.90 -65.99
CA ALA A 114 -24.83 23.35 -67.14
C ALA A 114 -25.41 22.00 -67.60
N GLN A 115 -25.77 21.12 -66.66
CA GLN A 115 -26.41 19.84 -66.96
C GLN A 115 -27.80 20.00 -67.58
N ASN A 116 -28.58 21.02 -67.17
CA ASN A 116 -29.86 21.34 -67.79
C ASN A 116 -29.70 21.98 -69.18
N ALA A 117 -28.62 22.73 -69.43
CA ALA A 117 -28.30 23.30 -70.75
C ALA A 117 -27.86 22.21 -71.76
N ASP A 118 -27.13 21.19 -71.30
CA ASP A 118 -26.74 20.04 -72.15
C ASP A 118 -27.94 19.15 -72.53
N VAL A 119 -28.99 19.10 -71.70
CA VAL A 119 -30.23 18.37 -72.01
C VAL A 119 -31.08 19.08 -73.09
N GLU A 120 -30.98 20.40 -73.24
CA GLU A 120 -31.65 21.16 -74.31
C GLU A 120 -30.95 21.11 -75.68
N GLN A 121 -29.68 20.68 -75.74
CA GLN A 121 -28.90 20.62 -77.00
C GLN A 121 -28.75 19.22 -77.63
N GLY A 122 -29.39 18.18 -77.08
CA GLY A 122 -29.51 16.89 -77.77
C GLY A 122 -28.20 16.15 -78.05
N LEU A 123 -27.17 16.33 -77.22
CA LEU A 123 -25.97 15.50 -77.25
C LEU A 123 -26.06 14.41 -76.16
N GLN A 124 -26.34 13.17 -76.55
CA GLN A 124 -26.07 12.00 -75.72
C GLN A 124 -24.56 11.75 -75.70
N SER A 125 -23.88 12.33 -74.71
CA SER A 125 -22.53 11.96 -74.31
C SER A 125 -22.60 11.22 -72.98
N TYR A 126 -22.44 9.90 -73.03
CA TYR A 126 -22.19 9.08 -71.85
C TYR A 126 -20.74 9.32 -71.41
N THR A 127 -20.56 10.20 -70.43
CA THR A 127 -19.30 10.30 -69.66
C THR A 127 -19.63 10.09 -68.19
N ASP A 128 -19.24 8.92 -67.73
CA ASP A 128 -19.01 8.53 -66.34
C ASP A 128 -18.05 9.54 -65.70
N ASP A 129 -18.54 10.44 -64.83
CA ASP A 129 -17.73 11.20 -63.87
C ASP A 129 -18.64 12.06 -62.95
N THR A 130 -19.27 11.39 -61.97
CA THR A 130 -19.61 12.06 -60.70
C THR A 130 -18.91 11.35 -59.55
N ALA A 131 -17.63 11.03 -59.70
CA ALA A 131 -16.78 10.79 -58.54
C ALA A 131 -16.37 12.16 -57.99
N ALA A 132 -16.89 12.53 -56.82
CA ALA A 132 -16.17 13.50 -56.00
C ALA A 132 -14.71 13.02 -55.89
N PRO A 133 -13.68 13.88 -56.06
CA PRO A 133 -12.31 13.41 -56.05
C PRO A 133 -12.07 12.68 -54.73
N ALA A 134 -11.63 11.43 -54.78
CA ALA A 134 -11.43 10.55 -53.63
C ALA A 134 -10.62 11.21 -52.49
N TRP A 135 -9.77 12.20 -52.84
CA TRP A 135 -9.05 13.06 -51.92
C TRP A 135 -9.95 13.92 -51.01
N THR A 136 -11.10 14.40 -51.47
CA THR A 136 -12.04 15.19 -50.65
C THR A 136 -12.82 14.34 -49.65
N GLU A 137 -13.19 13.11 -50.02
CA GLU A 137 -13.76 12.14 -49.09
C GLU A 137 -12.70 11.66 -48.09
N ALA A 138 -11.48 11.37 -48.55
CA ALA A 138 -10.36 11.01 -47.68
C ALA A 138 -10.03 12.10 -46.65
N VAL A 139 -10.03 13.38 -47.03
CA VAL A 139 -9.79 14.49 -46.10
C VAL A 139 -10.91 14.63 -45.06
N VAL A 140 -12.17 14.48 -45.46
CA VAL A 140 -13.32 14.52 -44.52
C VAL A 140 -13.31 13.31 -43.58
N LEU A 141 -12.98 12.12 -44.10
CA LEU A 141 -12.79 10.92 -43.28
C LEU A 141 -11.66 11.15 -42.28
N THR A 142 -10.52 11.68 -42.72
CA THR A 142 -9.34 11.93 -41.87
C THR A 142 -9.66 12.93 -40.75
N GLU A 143 -10.43 13.99 -41.05
CA GLU A 143 -10.91 14.96 -40.05
C GLU A 143 -11.87 14.30 -39.04
N GLN A 144 -12.80 13.47 -39.51
CA GLN A 144 -13.74 12.75 -38.64
C GLN A 144 -13.05 11.71 -37.76
N PHE A 145 -12.10 10.95 -38.31
CA PHE A 145 -11.27 10.02 -37.54
C PHE A 145 -10.41 10.77 -36.52
N GLY A 146 -9.81 11.90 -36.89
CA GLY A 146 -9.05 12.75 -35.95
C GLY A 146 -9.91 13.26 -34.80
N ARG A 147 -11.13 13.74 -35.07
CA ARG A 147 -12.07 14.17 -34.01
C ARG A 147 -12.52 12.99 -33.14
N LEU A 148 -12.80 11.82 -33.73
CA LEU A 148 -13.13 10.60 -32.98
C LEU A 148 -12.02 10.27 -31.99
N THR A 149 -10.78 10.21 -32.47
CA THR A 149 -9.61 9.88 -31.65
C THR A 149 -9.43 10.89 -30.52
N VAL A 150 -9.45 12.19 -30.81
CA VAL A 150 -9.23 13.22 -29.78
C VAL A 150 -10.34 13.23 -28.74
N TYR A 151 -11.62 13.15 -29.14
CA TYR A 151 -12.74 13.11 -28.20
C TYR A 151 -12.69 11.86 -27.33
N ALA A 152 -12.38 10.69 -27.90
CA ALA A 152 -12.25 9.45 -27.15
C ALA A 152 -11.07 9.51 -26.17
N VAL A 153 -9.89 9.97 -26.61
CA VAL A 153 -8.69 10.07 -25.76
C VAL A 153 -8.89 11.07 -24.63
N VAL A 154 -9.45 12.25 -24.90
CA VAL A 154 -9.70 13.25 -23.85
C VAL A 154 -10.72 12.73 -22.84
N PHE A 155 -11.75 12.00 -23.29
CA PHE A 155 -12.69 11.35 -22.37
C PHE A 155 -12.01 10.25 -21.53
N LEU A 156 -11.14 9.42 -22.13
CA LEU A 156 -10.34 8.43 -21.40
C LEU A 156 -9.41 9.07 -20.38
N LEU A 157 -8.78 10.22 -20.68
CA LEU A 157 -7.96 10.95 -19.71
C LEU A 157 -8.82 11.51 -18.56
N ALA A 158 -10.03 11.98 -18.86
CA ALA A 158 -10.96 12.53 -17.86
C ALA A 158 -11.62 11.46 -16.98
N THR A 159 -11.58 10.19 -17.37
CA THR A 159 -12.26 9.09 -16.65
C THR A 159 -11.34 7.96 -16.21
N GLY A 160 -10.13 7.87 -16.80
CA GLY A 160 -9.22 6.74 -16.62
C GLY A 160 -8.74 6.56 -15.19
N GLY A 161 -8.46 7.66 -14.47
CA GLY A 161 -8.10 7.58 -13.05
C GLY A 161 -9.22 7.01 -12.18
N LEU A 162 -10.48 7.41 -12.43
CA LEU A 162 -11.65 6.89 -11.73
C LEU A 162 -11.97 5.43 -12.13
N CYS A 163 -11.72 5.06 -13.40
CA CYS A 163 -11.78 3.69 -13.88
C CYS A 163 -10.80 2.78 -13.13
N LEU A 164 -9.53 3.19 -13.05
CA LEU A 164 -8.48 2.46 -12.33
C LEU A 164 -8.81 2.35 -10.85
N ASP A 165 -9.24 3.44 -10.21
CA ASP A 165 -9.67 3.42 -8.81
C ASP A 165 -10.82 2.44 -8.58
N SER A 166 -11.81 2.41 -9.47
CA SER A 166 -12.91 1.45 -9.38
C SER A 166 -12.44 0.01 -9.46
N VAL A 167 -11.42 -0.29 -10.28
CA VAL A 167 -10.84 -1.63 -10.37
C VAL A 167 -10.12 -1.95 -9.07
N PHE A 168 -9.21 -1.08 -8.61
CA PHE A 168 -8.46 -1.28 -7.37
C PHE A 168 -9.37 -1.43 -6.15
N LEU A 169 -10.45 -0.66 -6.07
CA LEU A 169 -11.40 -0.75 -4.97
C LEU A 169 -12.15 -2.08 -5.00
N ARG A 170 -12.71 -2.45 -6.15
CA ARG A 170 -13.57 -3.64 -6.22
C ARG A 170 -12.80 -4.95 -6.27
N ALA A 171 -11.57 -4.93 -6.78
CA ALA A 171 -10.68 -6.09 -6.82
C ALA A 171 -9.91 -6.24 -5.51
N ARG A 172 -9.25 -5.16 -5.04
CA ARG A 172 -8.27 -5.23 -3.94
C ARG A 172 -8.64 -4.43 -2.69
N LYS A 173 -9.81 -3.80 -2.67
CA LYS A 173 -10.20 -2.81 -1.66
C LYS A 173 -9.14 -1.73 -1.45
N MET A 174 -8.36 -1.39 -2.48
CA MET A 174 -7.33 -0.34 -2.43
C MET A 174 -7.76 0.86 -3.26
N ARG A 175 -7.17 2.03 -3.00
CA ARG A 175 -7.33 3.20 -3.87
C ARG A 175 -6.21 3.26 -4.87
N PHE A 176 -6.51 3.71 -6.09
CA PHE A 176 -5.49 4.01 -7.07
C PHE A 176 -4.67 5.23 -6.63
N SER A 177 -3.36 5.16 -6.85
CA SER A 177 -2.39 6.24 -6.64
C SER A 177 -1.31 6.15 -7.71
N ALA A 178 -0.75 7.28 -8.11
CA ALA A 178 0.40 7.33 -9.02
C ALA A 178 1.62 6.57 -8.46
N ASP A 179 1.70 6.37 -7.15
CA ASP A 179 2.79 5.64 -6.49
C ASP A 179 2.80 4.17 -6.90
N PHE A 180 1.64 3.56 -7.20
CA PHE A 180 1.57 2.19 -7.72
C PHE A 180 2.20 2.07 -9.11
N VAL A 181 2.08 3.11 -9.94
CA VAL A 181 2.71 3.13 -11.26
C VAL A 181 4.23 3.19 -11.11
N ALA A 182 4.73 4.04 -10.21
CA ALA A 182 6.16 4.11 -9.90
C ALA A 182 6.68 2.78 -9.33
N MET A 183 5.94 2.16 -8.41
CA MET A 183 6.26 0.85 -7.85
C MET A 183 6.31 -0.22 -8.95
N TYR A 184 5.34 -0.26 -9.86
CA TYR A 184 5.29 -1.23 -10.95
C TYR A 184 6.51 -1.13 -11.86
N PHE A 185 6.99 0.09 -12.17
CA PHE A 185 8.22 0.24 -12.95
C PHE A 185 9.49 -0.12 -12.17
N ARG A 186 9.52 0.14 -10.86
CA ARG A 186 10.66 -0.23 -10.00
C ARG A 186 10.79 -1.74 -9.83
N GLU A 187 9.67 -2.44 -9.72
CA GLU A 187 9.58 -3.86 -9.39
C GLU A 187 8.89 -4.65 -10.52
N TRP A 188 9.11 -4.28 -11.79
CA TRP A 188 8.35 -4.82 -12.93
C TRP A 188 8.35 -6.35 -12.97
N ASP A 189 9.51 -6.97 -12.76
CA ASP A 189 9.66 -8.43 -12.79
C ASP A 189 8.85 -9.10 -11.67
N ALA A 190 8.86 -8.53 -10.45
CA ALA A 190 8.09 -9.08 -9.32
C ALA A 190 6.59 -8.76 -9.41
N ALA A 191 6.24 -7.58 -9.92
CA ALA A 191 4.86 -7.16 -10.08
C ALA A 191 4.16 -7.89 -11.23
N GLY A 192 4.91 -8.38 -12.22
CA GLY A 192 4.39 -9.26 -13.28
C GLY A 192 3.94 -10.64 -12.77
N GLU A 193 4.49 -11.10 -11.66
CA GLU A 193 4.16 -12.37 -11.00
C GLU A 193 3.03 -12.22 -9.96
N LEU A 194 2.42 -11.03 -9.83
CA LEU A 194 1.25 -10.84 -8.97
C LEU A 194 0.10 -11.72 -9.50
N GLU A 195 -0.39 -12.60 -8.63
CA GLU A 195 -1.56 -13.41 -8.96
C GLU A 195 -2.79 -12.54 -9.15
N ILE A 196 -3.56 -12.87 -10.18
CA ILE A 196 -4.81 -12.23 -10.55
C ILE A 196 -5.87 -13.32 -10.58
N ASP A 197 -6.84 -13.24 -9.68
CA ASP A 197 -7.93 -14.19 -9.64
C ASP A 197 -8.97 -13.92 -10.76
N ALA A 198 -9.89 -14.87 -10.96
CA ALA A 198 -10.93 -14.74 -11.97
C ALA A 198 -11.92 -13.58 -11.68
N ALA A 199 -12.11 -13.22 -10.41
CA ALA A 199 -12.99 -12.13 -10.00
C ALA A 199 -12.37 -10.76 -10.30
N GLU A 200 -11.06 -10.59 -10.11
CA GLU A 200 -10.29 -9.41 -10.50
C GLU A 200 -10.38 -9.20 -12.01
N TRP A 201 -10.18 -10.26 -12.80
CA TRP A 201 -10.35 -10.22 -14.25
C TRP A 201 -11.76 -9.80 -14.67
N TRP A 202 -12.78 -10.31 -13.99
CA TRP A 202 -14.17 -9.93 -14.25
C TRP A 202 -14.41 -8.45 -13.95
N VAL A 203 -13.95 -7.96 -12.80
CA VAL A 203 -14.04 -6.54 -12.41
C VAL A 203 -13.33 -5.65 -13.44
N LEU A 204 -12.10 -6.01 -13.82
CA LEU A 204 -11.30 -5.29 -14.81
C LEU A 204 -12.01 -5.25 -16.16
N PHE A 205 -12.45 -6.41 -16.67
CA PHE A 205 -13.08 -6.52 -17.98
C PHE A 205 -14.33 -5.64 -18.11
N TRP A 206 -15.28 -5.74 -17.16
CA TRP A 206 -16.54 -4.99 -17.25
C TRP A 206 -16.35 -3.49 -17.02
N THR A 207 -15.45 -3.10 -16.12
CA THR A 207 -15.14 -1.69 -15.87
C THR A 207 -14.46 -1.06 -17.08
N LEU A 208 -13.51 -1.78 -17.69
CA LEU A 208 -12.83 -1.34 -18.91
C LEU A 208 -13.80 -1.30 -20.10
N LEU A 209 -14.67 -2.30 -20.26
CA LEU A 209 -15.66 -2.35 -21.33
C LEU A 209 -16.63 -1.15 -21.28
N LEU A 210 -17.13 -0.80 -20.09
CA LEU A 210 -17.96 0.39 -19.91
C LEU A 210 -17.18 1.66 -20.30
N THR A 211 -15.96 1.80 -19.81
CA THR A 211 -15.14 3.01 -19.98
C THR A 211 -14.74 3.21 -21.44
N VAL A 212 -14.21 2.17 -22.09
CA VAL A 212 -13.84 2.19 -23.52
C VAL A 212 -15.07 2.34 -24.40
N GLY A 213 -16.17 1.63 -24.10
CA GLY A 213 -17.42 1.75 -24.84
C GLY A 213 -17.98 3.17 -24.82
N LEU A 214 -17.99 3.83 -23.65
CA LEU A 214 -18.44 5.21 -23.52
C LEU A 214 -17.46 6.20 -24.17
N ALA A 215 -16.16 5.97 -24.09
CA ALA A 215 -15.16 6.78 -24.79
C ALA A 215 -15.34 6.72 -26.32
N LEU A 216 -15.57 5.53 -26.88
CA LEU A 216 -15.87 5.36 -28.30
C LEU A 216 -17.18 6.04 -28.67
N PHE A 217 -18.21 5.95 -27.82
CA PHE A 217 -19.47 6.67 -28.04
C PHE A 217 -19.27 8.20 -28.04
N VAL A 218 -18.52 8.75 -27.09
CA VAL A 218 -18.15 10.18 -27.05
C VAL A 218 -17.31 10.57 -28.26
N GLY A 219 -16.39 9.71 -28.70
CA GLY A 219 -15.62 9.87 -29.94
C GLY A 219 -16.52 9.95 -31.17
N LEU A 220 -17.49 9.03 -31.30
CA LEU A 220 -18.48 9.02 -32.37
C LEU A 220 -19.37 10.28 -32.34
N LEU A 221 -19.78 10.72 -31.14
CA LEU A 221 -20.49 12.00 -30.98
C LEU A 221 -19.62 13.17 -31.44
N GLY A 222 -18.33 13.21 -31.07
CA GLY A 222 -17.38 14.22 -31.55
C GLY A 222 -17.23 14.25 -33.06
N ALA A 223 -17.09 13.08 -33.69
CA ALA A 223 -16.91 12.96 -35.14
C ALA A 223 -18.17 13.34 -35.94
N CYS A 224 -19.35 12.88 -35.49
CA CYS A 224 -20.57 12.90 -36.29
C CYS A 224 -21.59 13.95 -35.85
N TRP A 225 -21.57 14.39 -34.58
CA TRP A 225 -22.64 15.17 -33.98
C TRP A 225 -22.18 16.52 -33.42
N ILE A 226 -21.29 16.50 -32.43
CA ILE A 226 -20.95 17.62 -31.55
C ILE A 226 -20.09 18.66 -32.27
N ASN A 227 -20.36 19.94 -32.01
CA ASN A 227 -19.49 21.05 -32.36
C ASN A 227 -19.57 22.13 -31.26
N LEU A 228 -18.53 22.25 -30.46
CA LEU A 228 -18.55 23.09 -29.26
C LEU A 228 -18.50 24.60 -29.57
N LEU A 229 -18.19 24.98 -30.81
CA LEU A 229 -18.17 26.38 -31.27
C LEU A 229 -19.54 26.94 -31.62
N ASP A 230 -20.56 26.09 -31.79
CA ASP A 230 -21.88 26.53 -32.26
C ASP A 230 -22.72 27.20 -31.15
N TRP A 231 -22.30 27.09 -29.88
CA TRP A 231 -22.94 27.77 -28.75
C TRP A 231 -22.00 28.81 -28.11
N ASN A 232 -22.50 30.04 -27.93
CA ASN A 232 -21.74 31.14 -27.33
C ASN A 232 -21.86 31.14 -25.80
N VAL A 233 -20.98 30.40 -25.12
CA VAL A 233 -20.90 30.32 -23.66
C VAL A 233 -20.75 31.69 -23.01
N LEU A 234 -19.92 32.57 -23.58
CA LEU A 234 -19.69 33.92 -23.04
C LEU A 234 -20.92 34.82 -23.17
N GLY A 235 -21.68 34.65 -24.25
CA GLY A 235 -22.98 35.31 -24.42
C GLY A 235 -23.99 34.85 -23.36
N PHE A 236 -24.03 33.55 -23.05
CA PHE A 236 -24.86 33.01 -21.98
C PHE A 236 -24.48 33.58 -20.60
N VAL A 237 -23.19 33.62 -20.26
CA VAL A 237 -22.71 34.23 -19.00
C VAL A 237 -23.09 35.71 -18.94
N ASN A 238 -22.95 36.46 -20.03
CA ASN A 238 -23.32 37.87 -20.11
C ASN A 238 -24.84 38.12 -19.87
N HIS A 239 -25.69 37.18 -20.27
CA HIS A 239 -27.13 37.22 -20.03
C HIS A 239 -27.56 36.57 -18.70
N SER A 240 -26.61 36.01 -17.93
CA SER A 240 -26.92 35.40 -16.65
C SER A 240 -27.25 36.45 -15.60
N TRP A 241 -28.20 36.15 -14.73
CA TRP A 241 -28.59 36.99 -13.60
C TRP A 241 -27.40 37.32 -12.68
N LEU A 242 -26.47 36.37 -12.49
CA LEU A 242 -25.24 36.55 -11.72
C LEU A 242 -24.32 37.64 -12.30
N TYR A 243 -24.07 37.61 -13.61
CA TYR A 243 -23.27 38.66 -14.27
C TYR A 243 -23.98 40.01 -14.19
N GLN A 244 -25.30 40.05 -14.39
CA GLN A 244 -26.09 41.27 -14.25
C GLN A 244 -26.00 41.84 -12.83
N GLN A 245 -25.96 40.99 -11.79
CA GLN A 245 -25.75 41.43 -10.41
C GLN A 245 -24.32 41.95 -10.14
N CYS A 246 -23.28 41.30 -10.66
CA CYS A 246 -21.90 41.80 -10.51
C CYS A 246 -21.73 43.18 -11.17
N VAL A 247 -22.37 43.39 -12.32
CA VAL A 247 -22.37 44.69 -13.02
C VAL A 247 -23.16 45.74 -12.25
N THR A 248 -24.30 45.41 -11.64
CA THR A 248 -25.09 46.37 -10.84
C THR A 248 -24.44 46.71 -9.51
N VAL A 249 -23.77 45.76 -8.84
CA VAL A 249 -22.99 46.01 -7.62
C VAL A 249 -21.76 46.88 -7.91
N GLY A 250 -21.04 46.62 -9.01
CA GLY A 250 -19.94 47.48 -9.46
C GLY A 250 -20.39 48.89 -9.86
N ALA A 251 -21.58 49.02 -10.46
CA ALA A 251 -22.19 50.32 -10.76
C ALA A 251 -22.62 51.07 -9.49
N ALA A 252 -23.16 50.38 -8.49
CA ALA A 252 -23.54 50.96 -7.20
C ALA A 252 -22.34 51.43 -6.37
N ALA A 253 -21.23 50.67 -6.38
CA ALA A 253 -19.97 51.08 -5.75
C ALA A 253 -19.37 52.33 -6.43
N SER A 254 -19.36 52.38 -7.77
CA SER A 254 -18.88 53.56 -8.50
C SER A 254 -19.76 54.81 -8.30
N ASN A 255 -21.09 54.62 -8.14
CA ASN A 255 -22.00 55.72 -7.83
C ASN A 255 -21.82 56.23 -6.39
N TYR A 256 -21.44 55.36 -5.44
CA TYR A 256 -21.14 55.77 -4.06
C TYR A 256 -19.84 56.58 -3.97
N GLU A 257 -18.80 56.22 -4.72
CA GLU A 257 -17.56 57.00 -4.85
C GLU A 257 -17.79 58.35 -5.55
N ARG A 258 -18.62 58.40 -6.61
CA ARG A 258 -18.95 59.64 -7.34
C ARG A 258 -19.76 60.63 -6.50
N LEU A 259 -20.68 60.14 -5.65
CA LEU A 259 -21.42 60.97 -4.69
C LEU A 259 -20.57 61.50 -3.53
N HIS A 260 -19.38 60.92 -3.31
CA HIS A 260 -18.43 61.39 -2.30
C HIS A 260 -17.28 62.25 -2.87
N SER A 261 -17.07 62.28 -4.19
CA SER A 261 -16.13 63.22 -4.83
C SER A 261 -16.75 64.57 -5.17
N ASP A 262 -18.07 64.66 -5.37
CA ASP A 262 -18.78 65.90 -5.78
C ASP A 262 -19.07 66.87 -4.61
N LYS A 263 -18.17 66.98 -3.62
CA LYS A 263 -18.41 67.83 -2.44
C LYS A 263 -17.27 68.75 -2.01
N ASN A 264 -16.32 69.01 -2.90
CA ASN A 264 -15.37 70.10 -2.72
C ASN A 264 -15.28 70.92 -4.01
N ASP A 265 -15.26 72.24 -3.81
CA ASP A 265 -14.81 73.30 -4.73
C ASP A 265 -15.92 74.05 -5.50
N ASP A 266 -16.70 74.81 -4.73
CA ASP A 266 -17.21 76.12 -5.16
C ASP A 266 -16.14 77.17 -4.83
N ASP A 267 -15.59 77.88 -5.83
CA ASP A 267 -15.19 79.28 -5.70
C ASP A 267 -14.99 79.95 -7.08
N ASP A 268 -15.88 80.91 -7.33
CA ASP A 268 -15.74 82.21 -7.99
C ASP A 268 -15.07 82.44 -9.37
N SER A 269 -15.85 83.18 -10.19
CA SER A 269 -15.46 84.38 -10.96
C SER A 269 -15.54 84.31 -12.51
N SER A 270 -16.65 84.86 -13.03
CA SER A 270 -16.77 85.84 -14.12
C SER A 270 -16.01 85.69 -15.46
N GLY A 271 -16.74 85.85 -16.57
CA GLY A 271 -16.22 86.60 -17.73
C GLY A 271 -16.70 86.12 -19.11
N ASP A 272 -17.44 86.99 -19.77
CA ASP A 272 -18.06 86.93 -21.09
C ASP A 272 -17.18 86.58 -22.32
N SER A 273 -17.91 86.16 -23.37
CA SER A 273 -17.83 86.53 -24.80
C SER A 273 -17.05 85.66 -25.82
N ASP A 274 -17.88 85.14 -26.74
CA ASP A 274 -17.85 85.19 -28.21
C ASP A 274 -16.74 84.57 -29.08
N ASP A 275 -17.27 83.70 -29.97
CA ASP A 275 -17.05 83.59 -31.42
C ASP A 275 -15.81 82.90 -32.03
N SER A 276 -16.18 81.82 -32.75
CA SER A 276 -15.83 81.50 -34.15
C SER A 276 -14.58 80.68 -34.48
N ASP A 277 -14.89 79.63 -35.26
CA ASP A 277 -14.23 79.06 -36.43
C ASP A 277 -13.11 78.02 -36.34
N GLU A 278 -13.26 77.12 -37.31
CA GLU A 278 -12.59 75.85 -37.63
C GLU A 278 -11.09 75.98 -37.89
N SER A 279 -10.31 74.95 -37.49
CA SER A 279 -9.43 74.18 -38.40
C SER A 279 -8.62 73.12 -37.66
N ASP A 280 -8.30 72.05 -38.42
CA ASP A 280 -7.59 70.83 -38.05
C ASP A 280 -6.08 70.97 -37.72
N ASP A 281 -5.57 69.88 -37.13
CA ASP A 281 -4.20 69.31 -37.15
C ASP A 281 -3.28 69.43 -35.90
N ASP A 282 -3.07 68.25 -35.32
CA ASP A 282 -1.85 67.57 -34.83
C ASP A 282 -1.01 68.05 -33.59
N ASP A 283 -0.99 67.11 -32.64
CA ASP A 283 0.13 66.56 -31.83
C ASP A 283 0.74 67.27 -30.59
N ASP A 284 0.84 66.40 -29.56
CA ASP A 284 1.79 66.30 -28.43
C ASP A 284 1.49 66.87 -27.02
N ASP A 285 1.48 65.90 -26.09
CA ASP A 285 1.89 65.90 -24.68
C ASP A 285 1.22 66.86 -23.66
N ASP A 286 0.51 66.33 -22.66
CA ASP A 286 1.14 65.73 -21.47
C ASP A 286 0.08 65.42 -20.36
N CYS A 287 0.37 64.39 -19.56
CA CYS A 287 -0.16 64.07 -18.23
C CYS A 287 -1.65 64.32 -17.86
N SER A 288 -2.48 63.27 -17.93
CA SER A 288 -3.42 62.93 -16.83
C SER A 288 -4.00 61.51 -16.95
N CYS A 289 -3.18 60.47 -16.85
CA CYS A 289 -3.65 59.09 -16.67
C CYS A 289 -3.75 58.71 -15.18
N LEU A 290 -4.53 59.48 -14.42
CA LEU A 290 -5.21 58.99 -13.21
C LEU A 290 -6.71 58.97 -13.53
N ARG A 291 -7.12 57.99 -14.33
CA ARG A 291 -8.54 57.69 -14.57
C ARG A 291 -8.81 56.26 -14.13
N ASP A 292 -9.52 56.16 -13.00
CA ASP A 292 -10.44 55.09 -12.62
C ASP A 292 -10.20 53.72 -13.25
N VAL A 293 -9.39 52.90 -12.57
CA VAL A 293 -9.48 51.44 -12.75
C VAL A 293 -10.73 50.96 -12.01
N SER A 294 -11.92 51.26 -12.55
CA SER A 294 -13.11 50.50 -12.20
C SER A 294 -12.89 49.08 -12.76
N CYS A 295 -12.67 48.10 -11.89
CA CYS A 295 -12.56 46.69 -12.26
C CYS A 295 -13.90 46.19 -12.84
N ARG A 296 -14.17 46.49 -14.11
CA ARG A 296 -15.30 45.89 -14.83
C ARG A 296 -14.94 44.44 -15.14
N LEU A 297 -15.45 43.53 -14.31
CA LEU A 297 -15.31 42.10 -14.58
C LEU A 297 -15.94 41.76 -15.93
N THR A 298 -15.11 41.32 -16.88
CA THR A 298 -15.59 40.82 -18.16
C THR A 298 -16.36 39.50 -17.97
N PRO A 299 -17.24 39.07 -18.89
CA PRO A 299 -17.90 37.76 -18.82
C PRO A 299 -16.90 36.60 -18.73
N ARG A 300 -15.70 36.77 -19.30
CA ARG A 300 -14.57 35.83 -19.15
C ARG A 300 -14.05 35.79 -17.72
N GLY A 301 -13.87 36.96 -17.10
CA GLY A 301 -13.48 37.08 -15.69
C GLY A 301 -14.50 36.44 -14.75
N VAL A 302 -15.80 36.64 -14.99
CA VAL A 302 -16.86 36.00 -14.20
C VAL A 302 -16.88 34.48 -14.38
N LEU A 303 -16.73 33.98 -15.61
CA LEU A 303 -16.64 32.54 -15.86
C LEU A 303 -15.42 31.92 -15.16
N LEU A 304 -14.25 32.57 -15.23
CA LEU A 304 -13.05 32.12 -14.54
C LEU A 304 -13.25 32.08 -13.02
N LEU A 305 -13.84 33.13 -12.44
CA LEU A 305 -14.15 33.17 -11.01
C LEU A 305 -15.14 32.06 -10.60
N LEU A 306 -16.14 31.75 -11.42
CA LEU A 306 -17.07 30.65 -11.14
C LEU A 306 -16.36 29.28 -11.13
N VAL A 307 -15.44 29.06 -12.07
CA VAL A 307 -14.64 27.81 -12.12
C VAL A 307 -13.72 27.71 -10.91
N VAL A 308 -13.02 28.79 -10.56
CA VAL A 308 -12.16 28.84 -9.37
C VAL A 308 -12.98 28.67 -8.09
N ALA A 309 -14.13 29.34 -7.98
CA ALA A 309 -15.03 29.22 -6.83
C ALA A 309 -15.59 27.80 -6.70
N LEU A 310 -15.99 27.16 -7.80
CA LEU A 310 -16.41 25.76 -7.80
C LEU A 310 -15.29 24.86 -7.24
N PHE A 311 -14.07 25.00 -7.76
CA PHE A 311 -12.94 24.20 -7.32
C PHE A 311 -12.63 24.40 -5.82
N LEU A 312 -12.53 25.65 -5.37
CA LEU A 312 -12.25 25.97 -3.96
C LEU A 312 -13.38 25.52 -3.02
N ALA A 313 -14.64 25.65 -3.45
CA ALA A 313 -15.78 25.17 -2.68
C ALA A 313 -15.78 23.65 -2.56
N THR A 314 -15.52 22.92 -3.65
CA THR A 314 -15.39 21.46 -3.66
C THR A 314 -14.26 21.02 -2.73
N TYR A 315 -13.07 21.60 -2.85
CA TYR A 315 -11.94 21.31 -1.97
C TYR A 315 -12.26 21.60 -0.49
N LYS A 316 -12.89 22.75 -0.21
CA LYS A 316 -13.24 23.11 1.17
C LYS A 316 -14.29 22.18 1.75
N LEU A 317 -15.28 21.75 0.97
CA LEU A 317 -16.26 20.76 1.42
C LEU A 317 -15.59 19.40 1.67
N ALA A 318 -14.74 18.94 0.76
CA ALA A 318 -14.05 17.66 0.86
C ALA A 318 -13.15 17.55 2.10
N THR A 319 -12.54 18.66 2.51
CA THR A 319 -11.67 18.74 3.69
C THR A 319 -12.39 19.04 5.01
N THR A 320 -13.68 19.43 4.98
CA THR A 320 -14.46 19.75 6.19
C THR A 320 -15.50 18.70 6.54
N LEU A 321 -16.00 17.98 5.54
CA LEU A 321 -16.93 16.87 5.74
C LEU A 321 -16.21 15.65 6.35
N PRO A 322 -16.96 14.71 6.97
CA PRO A 322 -16.37 13.48 7.48
C PRO A 322 -15.55 12.76 6.42
N THR A 323 -14.41 12.18 6.82
CA THR A 323 -13.43 11.59 5.91
C THR A 323 -14.04 10.57 4.94
N VAL A 324 -14.98 9.73 5.41
CA VAL A 324 -15.70 8.77 4.58
C VAL A 324 -16.50 9.42 3.43
N VAL A 325 -17.03 10.64 3.62
CA VAL A 325 -17.74 11.40 2.57
C VAL A 325 -16.77 11.82 1.48
N GLY A 326 -15.61 12.34 1.86
CA GLY A 326 -14.52 12.67 0.93
C GLY A 326 -14.02 11.43 0.18
N LEU A 327 -13.86 10.29 0.88
CA LEU A 327 -13.48 9.03 0.23
C LEU A 327 -14.51 8.59 -0.81
N ILE A 328 -15.82 8.61 -0.51
CA ILE A 328 -16.85 8.29 -1.51
C ILE A 328 -16.75 9.23 -2.73
N ALA A 329 -16.47 10.51 -2.49
CA ALA A 329 -16.38 11.52 -3.53
C ALA A 329 -15.11 11.41 -4.39
N LEU A 330 -14.00 10.96 -3.80
CA LEU A 330 -12.65 11.07 -4.35
C LEU A 330 -12.53 10.64 -5.82
N ASN A 331 -12.11 11.58 -6.67
CA ASN A 331 -11.81 11.34 -8.07
C ASN A 331 -10.29 11.50 -8.33
N PRO A 332 -9.54 10.40 -8.57
CA PRO A 332 -8.10 10.45 -8.77
C PRO A 332 -7.63 11.29 -9.96
N VAL A 333 -8.47 11.53 -10.96
CA VAL A 333 -8.14 12.43 -12.08
C VAL A 333 -7.97 13.87 -11.60
N LEU A 334 -8.72 14.26 -10.57
CA LEU A 334 -8.61 15.56 -9.92
C LEU A 334 -7.59 15.53 -8.78
N SER A 335 -7.68 14.54 -7.89
CA SER A 335 -6.94 14.54 -6.63
C SER A 335 -5.46 14.19 -6.77
N GLU A 336 -5.07 13.23 -7.62
CA GLU A 336 -3.66 12.81 -7.73
C GLU A 336 -2.73 13.91 -8.26
N PRO A 337 -3.06 14.66 -9.34
CA PRO A 337 -2.23 15.77 -9.78
C PRO A 337 -2.04 16.84 -8.69
N ILE A 338 -3.05 17.05 -7.85
CA ILE A 338 -3.01 18.04 -6.76
C ILE A 338 -2.18 17.51 -5.58
N ARG A 339 -2.34 16.23 -5.22
CA ARG A 339 -1.49 15.55 -4.22
C ARG A 339 -0.02 15.64 -4.62
N LEU A 340 0.31 15.34 -5.87
CA LEU A 340 1.68 15.36 -6.38
C LEU A 340 2.29 16.77 -6.50
N SER A 341 1.48 17.78 -6.81
CA SER A 341 1.97 19.15 -7.05
C SER A 341 1.97 20.04 -5.80
N ALA A 342 0.98 19.90 -4.93
CA ALA A 342 0.74 20.77 -3.78
C ALA A 342 0.75 20.03 -2.44
N GLY A 343 0.84 18.69 -2.43
CA GLY A 343 0.88 17.90 -1.20
C GLY A 343 -0.44 17.85 -0.42
N VAL A 344 -1.56 18.25 -1.04
CA VAL A 344 -2.88 18.29 -0.38
C VAL A 344 -3.86 17.29 -0.99
N GLN A 345 -4.78 16.76 -0.16
CA GLN A 345 -5.79 15.81 -0.60
C GLN A 345 -7.22 16.36 -0.57
N PHE A 346 -8.10 15.78 -1.40
CA PHE A 346 -9.55 16.04 -1.44
C PHE A 346 -10.31 15.21 -0.41
N VAL A 347 -9.74 15.10 0.78
CA VAL A 347 -10.29 14.33 1.90
C VAL A 347 -9.87 15.07 3.17
N ALA A 348 -10.70 15.02 4.21
CA ALA A 348 -10.33 15.56 5.52
C ALA A 348 -9.06 14.87 6.05
N GLU A 349 -7.95 15.60 6.08
CA GLU A 349 -6.68 15.14 6.64
C GLU A 349 -6.72 15.17 8.18
N ARG A 350 -6.29 14.09 8.80
CA ARG A 350 -5.84 14.09 10.19
C ARG A 350 -4.32 14.19 10.16
N THR A 351 -3.79 15.36 10.46
CA THR A 351 -2.34 15.50 10.67
C THR A 351 -1.94 14.78 11.96
N SER A 352 -0.99 13.84 11.87
CA SER A 352 -0.47 13.05 12.98
C SER A 352 0.02 13.89 14.18
N ASN A 353 0.47 15.12 13.92
CA ASN A 353 0.91 16.10 14.92
C ASN A 353 -0.15 16.54 15.96
N SER A 354 -1.41 16.07 15.84
CA SER A 354 -2.51 16.39 16.77
C SER A 354 -3.02 15.17 17.56
N ILE A 355 -2.43 13.98 17.41
CA ILE A 355 -3.12 12.72 17.73
C ILE A 355 -2.80 12.17 19.14
N SER A 356 -1.57 12.30 19.63
CA SER A 356 -1.20 11.93 21.01
C SER A 356 -0.19 12.92 21.58
N ASN A 357 -0.48 13.49 22.76
CA ASN A 357 0.43 14.38 23.49
C ASN A 357 1.41 13.62 24.40
N ARG A 358 1.45 12.28 24.27
CA ARG A 358 2.25 11.41 25.12
C ARG A 358 3.69 11.37 24.60
N PRO A 359 4.71 11.67 25.42
CA PRO A 359 6.10 11.61 24.98
C PRO A 359 6.49 10.21 24.50
N MET A 360 7.22 10.09 23.37
CA MET A 360 7.59 8.78 22.82
C MET A 360 8.38 7.90 23.78
N SER A 361 9.17 8.49 24.67
CA SER A 361 9.90 7.78 25.74
C SER A 361 9.03 6.90 26.63
N THR A 362 7.73 7.18 26.71
CA THR A 362 6.79 6.42 27.55
C THR A 362 6.31 5.10 26.93
N PHE A 363 6.64 4.84 25.66
CA PHE A 363 6.46 3.53 25.01
C PHE A 363 7.60 2.56 25.35
N ILE A 364 8.68 3.06 25.93
CA ILE A 364 9.77 2.25 26.45
C ILE A 364 9.32 1.65 27.78
N GLU A 365 9.51 0.35 27.97
CA GLU A 365 9.30 -0.30 29.26
C GLU A 365 10.32 0.24 30.26
N GLN A 366 9.89 0.83 31.38
CA GLN A 366 10.80 1.49 32.34
C GLN A 366 11.00 0.69 33.62
N GLU A 367 10.13 -0.28 33.92
CA GLU A 367 10.21 -1.04 35.17
C GLU A 367 11.15 -2.25 35.06
N THR A 368 11.21 -2.88 33.88
CA THR A 368 12.05 -4.07 33.65
C THR A 368 13.25 -3.83 32.73
N GLU A 369 13.34 -2.65 32.11
CA GLU A 369 14.47 -2.24 31.28
C GLU A 369 15.11 -0.97 31.84
N LEU A 370 16.31 -1.12 32.41
CA LEU A 370 17.11 0.03 32.84
C LEU A 370 17.71 0.71 31.61
N SER A 371 17.24 1.91 31.29
CA SER A 371 17.66 2.65 30.09
C SER A 371 18.10 4.08 30.38
N GLN A 372 19.11 4.54 29.64
CA GLN A 372 19.39 5.96 29.47
C GLN A 372 18.64 6.47 28.23
N ILE A 373 17.55 7.19 28.46
CA ILE A 373 16.74 7.84 27.42
C ILE A 373 17.41 9.17 27.05
N PHE A 374 17.57 9.44 25.76
CA PHE A 374 18.29 10.63 25.29
C PHE A 374 17.42 11.87 25.10
N ASP A 375 16.13 11.69 24.84
CA ASP A 375 15.13 12.75 24.70
C ASP A 375 13.74 12.19 25.04
N ASP A 376 12.89 13.00 25.66
CA ASP A 376 11.56 12.59 26.08
C ASP A 376 10.65 12.23 24.90
N ASP A 377 10.84 12.86 23.74
CA ASP A 377 10.09 12.58 22.52
C ASP A 377 10.85 11.65 21.56
N SER A 378 11.63 10.72 22.12
CA SER A 378 12.39 9.74 21.36
C SER A 378 12.30 8.33 21.94
N LEU A 379 12.24 7.35 21.04
CA LEU A 379 12.48 5.93 21.36
C LEU A 379 13.98 5.59 21.41
N TYR A 380 14.84 6.50 20.92
CA TYR A 380 16.28 6.30 20.92
C TYR A 380 16.84 6.35 22.35
N ARG A 381 17.42 5.22 22.76
CA ARG A 381 17.93 5.02 24.12
C ARG A 381 19.15 4.12 24.13
N ARG A 382 19.80 4.06 25.28
CA ARG A 382 20.80 3.05 25.64
C ARG A 382 20.28 2.16 26.74
N THR A 383 20.04 0.89 26.44
CA THR A 383 19.66 -0.14 27.41
C THR A 383 20.88 -0.63 28.17
N LEU A 384 20.85 -0.53 29.50
CA LEU A 384 21.98 -0.82 30.40
C LEU A 384 21.80 -2.16 31.14
N ALA A 385 20.57 -2.55 31.44
CA ALA A 385 20.25 -3.84 32.05
C ALA A 385 18.77 -4.19 31.86
N PHE A 386 18.45 -5.48 32.01
CA PHE A 386 17.09 -5.96 32.23
C PHE A 386 16.97 -6.52 33.65
N ASP A 387 15.95 -6.09 34.40
CA ASP A 387 15.71 -6.52 35.78
C ASP A 387 14.24 -6.89 35.99
N GLY A 388 13.93 -7.43 37.16
CA GLY A 388 12.59 -7.86 37.54
C GLY A 388 12.38 -9.38 37.40
N PRO A 389 11.20 -9.85 37.88
CA PRO A 389 10.89 -11.27 37.97
C PRO A 389 10.87 -11.94 36.60
N LEU A 390 11.41 -13.16 36.51
CA LEU A 390 11.48 -13.93 35.28
C LEU A 390 10.13 -14.58 34.95
N ALA A 391 9.69 -14.45 33.69
CA ALA A 391 8.57 -15.21 33.13
C ALA A 391 9.01 -16.63 32.78
N PHE A 392 10.24 -16.77 32.29
CA PHE A 392 10.95 -18.01 32.05
C PHE A 392 12.45 -17.78 32.22
N ASP A 393 13.23 -18.85 32.30
CA ASP A 393 14.69 -18.76 32.37
C ASP A 393 15.36 -19.67 31.36
N ILE A 394 16.34 -19.11 30.65
CA ILE A 394 17.24 -19.82 29.75
C ILE A 394 18.64 -19.63 30.32
N LYS A 395 19.25 -20.71 30.79
CA LYS A 395 20.54 -20.64 31.46
C LYS A 395 21.66 -20.31 30.47
N VAL A 396 22.27 -19.15 30.69
CA VAL A 396 23.49 -18.70 30.01
C VAL A 396 24.48 -18.23 31.07
N GLY A 397 25.68 -18.80 31.09
CA GLY A 397 26.75 -18.41 31.99
C GLY A 397 27.21 -16.97 31.76
N ARG A 398 27.76 -16.32 32.78
CA ARG A 398 28.15 -14.89 32.73
C ARG A 398 29.09 -14.55 31.56
N ASP A 399 30.06 -15.42 31.29
CA ASP A 399 31.04 -15.27 30.22
C ASP A 399 30.74 -16.17 29.02
N GLU A 400 29.62 -16.89 29.07
CA GLU A 400 29.19 -17.80 28.02
C GLU A 400 28.59 -17.01 26.85
N ARG A 401 28.94 -17.43 25.64
CA ARG A 401 28.40 -16.86 24.39
C ARG A 401 27.78 -17.99 23.58
N PRO A 402 26.52 -18.38 23.86
CA PRO A 402 25.85 -19.40 23.07
C PRO A 402 25.66 -18.88 21.65
N ASN A 403 25.67 -19.79 20.69
CA ASN A 403 25.28 -19.48 19.32
C ASN A 403 23.78 -19.16 19.28
N VAL A 404 23.37 -18.36 18.30
CA VAL A 404 21.95 -17.99 18.14
C VAL A 404 21.51 -18.21 16.70
N LEU A 405 20.43 -18.96 16.54
CA LEU A 405 19.79 -19.23 15.27
C LEU A 405 18.37 -18.66 15.26
N LEU A 406 18.12 -17.67 14.41
CA LEU A 406 16.79 -17.13 14.16
C LEU A 406 16.25 -17.74 12.86
N LEU A 407 15.34 -18.71 12.98
CA LEU A 407 14.62 -19.32 11.87
C LEU A 407 13.31 -18.59 11.63
N VAL A 408 13.20 -17.96 10.49
CA VAL A 408 12.01 -17.25 10.06
C VAL A 408 11.31 -18.07 8.98
N MET A 409 10.14 -18.60 9.32
CA MET A 409 9.38 -19.49 8.45
C MET A 409 8.34 -18.70 7.66
N GLU A 410 8.46 -18.76 6.33
CA GLU A 410 7.56 -18.11 5.39
C GLU A 410 6.09 -18.44 5.68
N SER A 411 5.26 -17.41 5.79
CA SER A 411 3.80 -17.47 5.91
C SER A 411 3.26 -18.33 7.08
N PHE A 412 4.04 -18.53 8.15
CA PHE A 412 3.70 -19.47 9.24
C PHE A 412 2.72 -18.90 10.28
N ARG A 413 1.45 -19.30 10.16
CA ARG A 413 0.36 -18.87 11.03
C ARG A 413 0.39 -19.56 12.38
N MET A 414 -0.06 -18.86 13.42
CA MET A 414 -0.28 -19.47 14.75
C MET A 414 -1.25 -20.66 14.64
N GLN A 415 -2.34 -20.49 13.87
CA GLN A 415 -3.41 -21.48 13.75
C GLN A 415 -3.02 -22.76 12.99
N ASP A 416 -1.85 -22.81 12.36
CA ASP A 416 -1.37 -24.05 11.74
C ASP A 416 -0.82 -25.03 12.81
N SER A 417 -0.43 -24.51 13.99
CA SER A 417 0.06 -25.30 15.11
C SER A 417 -1.08 -25.72 16.04
N ARG A 418 -1.28 -27.04 16.16
CA ARG A 418 -2.25 -27.64 17.08
C ARG A 418 -1.88 -27.32 18.53
N PHE A 419 -0.60 -27.43 18.89
CA PHE A 419 -0.11 -27.11 20.23
C PHE A 419 -0.40 -25.66 20.66
N LEU A 420 -0.24 -24.69 19.75
CA LEU A 420 -0.55 -23.30 20.05
C LEU A 420 -2.06 -23.03 20.11
N LEU A 421 -2.89 -23.76 19.35
CA LEU A 421 -4.35 -23.62 19.39
C LEU A 421 -5.01 -24.26 20.62
N ASP A 422 -4.69 -25.51 20.94
CA ASP A 422 -5.43 -26.32 21.94
C ASP A 422 -5.31 -25.81 23.37
N SER A 423 -4.35 -24.95 23.64
CA SER A 423 -4.06 -24.48 24.99
C SER A 423 -5.07 -23.43 25.50
N ALA A 424 -6.13 -23.13 24.74
CA ALA A 424 -7.28 -22.30 25.13
C ALA A 424 -8.50 -23.17 25.53
N LEU A 425 -8.50 -23.67 26.76
CA LEU A 425 -9.47 -24.65 27.32
C LEU A 425 -10.86 -24.09 27.71
N GLU A 426 -11.42 -23.14 26.95
CA GLU A 426 -12.83 -22.72 27.13
C GLU A 426 -13.69 -23.28 25.99
N GLN A 427 -14.88 -23.83 26.31
CA GLN A 427 -15.79 -24.45 25.33
C GLN A 427 -16.15 -23.55 24.13
N GLU A 428 -16.34 -22.24 24.35
CA GLU A 428 -16.65 -21.29 23.28
C GLU A 428 -15.45 -21.05 22.35
N VAL A 429 -14.24 -21.07 22.90
CA VAL A 429 -13.01 -20.93 22.11
C VAL A 429 -12.77 -22.19 21.29
N GLU A 430 -12.98 -23.37 21.87
CA GLU A 430 -12.87 -24.65 21.18
C GLU A 430 -13.79 -24.73 19.95
N ALA A 431 -15.02 -24.25 20.06
CA ALA A 431 -15.96 -24.19 18.93
C ALA A 431 -15.46 -23.24 17.82
N ALA A 432 -14.95 -22.06 18.18
CA ALA A 432 -14.42 -21.10 17.22
C ALA A 432 -13.14 -21.61 16.53
N THR A 433 -12.20 -22.18 17.29
CA THR A 433 -10.92 -22.69 16.77
C THR A 433 -11.06 -23.98 15.97
N SER A 434 -12.09 -24.79 16.23
CA SER A 434 -12.40 -25.99 15.43
C SER A 434 -12.68 -25.65 13.96
N SER A 435 -13.12 -24.42 13.68
CA SER A 435 -13.31 -23.92 12.31
C SER A 435 -12.02 -23.50 11.61
N LEU A 436 -10.94 -23.28 12.37
CA LEU A 436 -9.60 -22.95 11.86
C LEU A 436 -8.77 -24.23 11.64
N LEU A 437 -8.76 -25.11 12.64
CA LEU A 437 -8.07 -26.40 12.59
C LEU A 437 -8.97 -27.48 13.21
N PRO A 438 -9.56 -28.39 12.42
CA PRO A 438 -10.49 -29.41 12.89
C PRO A 438 -9.87 -30.36 13.95
N PRO A 439 -10.63 -30.80 14.97
CA PRO A 439 -10.12 -31.69 16.02
C PRO A 439 -9.44 -32.93 15.42
N ASN A 440 -8.24 -33.25 15.91
CA ASN A 440 -7.33 -34.32 15.43
C ASN A 440 -6.49 -34.03 14.17
N VAL A 441 -6.56 -32.83 13.60
CA VAL A 441 -5.64 -32.41 12.53
C VAL A 441 -4.45 -31.66 13.13
N THR A 442 -3.22 -32.00 12.71
CA THR A 442 -1.99 -31.24 13.00
C THR A 442 -1.20 -31.02 11.71
N LEU A 443 -0.92 -29.75 11.38
CA LEU A 443 -0.12 -29.39 10.19
C LEU A 443 1.37 -29.30 10.50
N THR A 444 1.72 -29.11 11.77
CA THR A 444 3.11 -28.85 12.18
C THR A 444 3.54 -29.73 13.36
N PRO A 445 3.47 -31.08 13.24
CA PRO A 445 3.82 -31.97 14.34
C PRO A 445 5.28 -31.81 14.81
N ASN A 446 6.22 -31.46 13.94
CA ASN A 446 7.62 -31.28 14.34
C ASN A 446 7.82 -29.97 15.09
N PHE A 447 7.25 -28.86 14.61
CA PHE A 447 7.23 -27.61 15.35
C PHE A 447 6.58 -27.79 16.73
N ASP A 448 5.42 -28.44 16.81
CA ASP A 448 4.70 -28.69 18.06
C ASP A 448 5.56 -29.49 19.06
N ARG A 449 6.28 -30.52 18.57
CA ARG A 449 7.22 -31.32 19.36
C ARG A 449 8.34 -30.48 19.95
N TRP A 450 8.88 -29.50 19.22
CA TRP A 450 9.94 -28.64 19.71
C TRP A 450 9.42 -27.49 20.58
N ALA A 451 8.31 -26.87 20.21
CA ALA A 451 7.70 -25.77 20.95
C ALA A 451 7.26 -26.20 22.36
N SER A 452 6.73 -27.42 22.51
CA SER A 452 6.32 -27.98 23.80
C SER A 452 7.46 -28.24 24.79
N ARG A 453 8.72 -28.26 24.32
CA ARG A 453 9.93 -28.38 25.15
C ARG A 453 10.55 -27.03 25.50
N GLY A 454 10.09 -25.94 24.87
CA GLY A 454 10.71 -24.62 24.93
C GLY A 454 9.82 -23.55 25.59
N VAL A 455 9.97 -22.33 25.08
CA VAL A 455 9.09 -21.19 25.37
C VAL A 455 8.20 -20.95 24.17
N ALA A 456 6.94 -21.35 24.24
CA ALA A 456 5.98 -21.18 23.16
C ALA A 456 5.27 -19.82 23.25
N LEU A 457 5.06 -19.17 22.11
CA LEU A 457 4.47 -17.83 22.02
C LEU A 457 3.10 -17.93 21.32
N ARG A 458 2.01 -17.92 22.09
CA ARG A 458 0.66 -18.19 21.56
C ARG A 458 -0.03 -16.96 20.96
N ASN A 459 0.34 -15.79 21.45
CA ASN A 459 -0.27 -14.51 21.06
C ASN A 459 0.78 -13.59 20.41
N LEU A 460 1.56 -14.16 19.48
CA LEU A 460 2.62 -13.47 18.76
C LEU A 460 2.11 -12.85 17.46
N TRP A 461 2.45 -11.58 17.25
CA TRP A 461 2.00 -10.80 16.10
C TRP A 461 3.17 -10.26 15.28
N SER A 462 3.00 -10.33 13.96
CA SER A 462 3.91 -9.79 12.96
C SER A 462 3.35 -8.54 12.31
N THR A 463 4.18 -7.90 11.50
CA THR A 463 3.73 -6.89 10.53
C THR A 463 3.81 -7.49 9.13
N TRP A 464 2.89 -7.12 8.25
CA TRP A 464 2.81 -7.69 6.90
C TRP A 464 3.30 -6.69 5.85
N ARG A 465 4.12 -7.05 4.85
CA ARG A 465 4.65 -8.38 4.42
C ARG A 465 6.15 -8.61 4.72
N THR A 466 6.78 -9.69 4.22
CA THR A 466 8.12 -10.19 4.60
C THR A 466 9.21 -9.13 4.86
N SER A 467 9.44 -8.14 3.98
CA SER A 467 10.44 -7.08 4.25
C SER A 467 10.15 -6.25 5.51
N ARG A 468 8.86 -6.09 5.88
CA ARG A 468 8.46 -5.43 7.13
C ARG A 468 8.70 -6.29 8.36
N SER A 469 8.68 -7.62 8.18
CA SER A 469 9.21 -8.53 9.21
C SER A 469 10.69 -8.31 9.44
N ILE A 470 11.52 -8.05 8.40
CA ILE A 470 12.94 -7.69 8.60
C ILE A 470 13.07 -6.43 9.49
N GLU A 471 12.32 -5.37 9.19
CA GLU A 471 12.32 -4.14 9.99
C GLU A 471 11.94 -4.40 11.47
N THR A 472 10.85 -5.14 11.66
CA THR A 472 10.27 -5.35 12.99
C THR A 472 11.06 -6.39 13.80
N LEU A 473 11.40 -7.52 13.21
CA LEU A 473 12.07 -8.65 13.86
C LEU A 473 13.55 -8.38 14.11
N LEU A 474 14.27 -7.83 13.12
CA LEU A 474 15.72 -7.64 13.24
C LEU A 474 16.08 -6.31 13.90
N PHE A 475 15.28 -5.25 13.72
CA PHE A 475 15.58 -3.92 14.25
C PHE A 475 14.58 -3.43 15.31
N GLY A 476 13.52 -4.21 15.57
CA GLY A 476 12.58 -3.90 16.65
C GLY A 476 11.67 -2.71 16.35
N GLN A 477 11.55 -2.30 15.09
CA GLN A 477 10.88 -1.07 14.67
C GLN A 477 9.43 -1.32 14.29
N MET A 478 8.60 -0.27 14.28
CA MET A 478 7.39 -0.33 13.48
C MET A 478 7.77 -0.25 12.00
N PRO A 479 7.07 -0.99 11.13
CA PRO A 479 7.38 -0.99 9.71
C PRO A 479 7.16 0.39 9.09
N TYR A 480 7.96 0.72 8.09
CA TYR A 480 7.80 1.95 7.30
C TYR A 480 6.40 2.01 6.69
N ASP A 481 5.69 3.10 6.96
CA ASP A 481 4.32 3.32 6.49
C ASP A 481 4.31 3.86 5.07
N SER A 482 4.16 2.91 4.14
CA SER A 482 3.94 3.12 2.72
C SER A 482 3.28 1.86 2.17
N VAL A 483 2.41 1.98 1.18
CA VAL A 483 1.84 0.80 0.49
C VAL A 483 2.86 0.20 -0.48
N THR A 484 3.71 1.04 -1.08
CA THR A 484 4.57 0.68 -2.20
C THR A 484 6.04 0.51 -1.83
N GLU A 485 6.44 1.00 -0.65
CA GLU A 485 7.81 0.99 -0.15
C GLU A 485 7.91 0.38 1.24
N THR A 486 9.13 0.00 1.62
CA THR A 486 9.48 -0.55 2.93
C THR A 486 10.70 0.18 3.50
N GLY A 487 11.08 -0.17 4.73
CA GLY A 487 12.33 0.29 5.33
C GLY A 487 13.57 -0.31 4.66
N THR A 488 13.44 -1.29 3.77
CA THR A 488 14.57 -1.86 3.02
C THR A 488 14.72 -1.26 1.63
N THR A 489 13.65 -0.69 1.06
CA THR A 489 13.66 -0.06 -0.26
C THR A 489 14.83 0.93 -0.41
N SER A 490 15.55 0.85 -1.54
CA SER A 490 16.80 1.59 -1.85
C SER A 490 18.03 1.23 -1.01
N GLY A 491 17.96 0.18 -0.19
CA GLY A 491 19.03 -0.26 0.71
C GLY A 491 19.23 0.63 1.94
N ARG A 492 18.68 1.86 1.95
CA ARG A 492 18.80 2.86 3.04
C ARG A 492 20.24 3.03 3.55
N LEU A 493 21.19 3.11 2.62
CA LEU A 493 22.64 3.13 2.89
C LEU A 493 23.10 4.28 3.80
N ASP A 494 22.33 5.37 3.85
CA ASP A 494 22.64 6.56 4.63
C ASP A 494 21.79 6.69 5.92
N THR A 495 21.06 5.64 6.28
CA THR A 495 20.32 5.57 7.54
C THR A 495 21.04 4.65 8.51
N ASN A 496 21.50 5.16 9.65
CA ASN A 496 22.07 4.30 10.68
C ASN A 496 20.98 3.52 11.42
N LEU A 497 21.14 2.21 11.54
CA LEU A 497 20.25 1.30 12.26
C LEU A 497 20.97 0.58 13.39
N THR A 498 20.17 0.06 14.31
CA THR A 498 20.64 -0.81 15.39
C THR A 498 19.56 -1.84 15.69
N GLY A 499 19.98 -3.08 15.95
CA GLY A 499 19.12 -4.23 16.07
C GLY A 499 19.91 -5.47 16.45
N LEU A 500 19.40 -6.66 16.10
CA LEU A 500 20.05 -7.94 16.34
C LEU A 500 21.46 -8.00 15.74
N PRO A 501 21.73 -7.57 14.49
CA PRO A 501 23.08 -7.62 13.94
C PRO A 501 24.07 -6.78 14.77
N GLN A 502 23.67 -5.56 15.16
CA GLN A 502 24.51 -4.67 15.98
C GLN A 502 24.72 -5.23 17.39
N LEU A 503 23.69 -5.80 18.02
CA LEU A 503 23.78 -6.47 19.32
C LEU A 503 24.83 -7.57 19.28
N PHE A 504 24.75 -8.48 18.30
CA PHE A 504 25.62 -9.64 18.21
C PHE A 504 27.04 -9.25 17.79
N LYS A 505 27.18 -8.33 16.82
CA LYS A 505 28.49 -7.82 16.38
C LYS A 505 29.23 -7.09 17.50
N ALA A 506 28.54 -6.29 18.31
CA ALA A 506 29.12 -5.65 19.49
C ALA A 506 29.57 -6.65 20.57
N LYS A 507 29.03 -7.88 20.57
CA LYS A 507 29.45 -8.99 21.44
C LYS A 507 30.49 -9.90 20.79
N GLY A 508 31.00 -9.57 19.60
CA GLY A 508 32.02 -10.33 18.88
C GLY A 508 31.50 -11.61 18.25
N TYR A 509 30.24 -11.63 17.83
CA TYR A 509 29.66 -12.71 17.03
C TYR A 509 29.89 -12.43 15.55
N ASP A 510 30.08 -13.50 14.78
CA ASP A 510 29.90 -13.43 13.32
C ASP A 510 28.39 -13.38 13.00
N THR A 511 28.00 -12.50 12.09
CA THR A 511 26.59 -12.29 11.74
C THR A 511 26.29 -12.80 10.33
N ILE A 512 25.33 -13.71 10.21
CA ILE A 512 25.04 -14.43 8.98
C ILE A 512 23.56 -14.30 8.67
N PHE A 513 23.22 -13.91 7.45
CA PHE A 513 21.88 -13.98 6.90
C PHE A 513 21.87 -14.97 5.75
N THR A 514 20.89 -15.87 5.74
CA THR A 514 20.69 -16.80 4.63
C THR A 514 19.22 -16.84 4.25
N THR A 515 18.92 -17.08 2.98
CA THR A 515 17.55 -17.32 2.56
C THR A 515 17.50 -18.20 1.31
N GLY A 516 16.46 -19.03 1.21
CA GLY A 516 16.16 -19.75 -0.02
C GLY A 516 15.67 -18.85 -1.15
N THR A 517 15.37 -17.58 -0.89
CA THR A 517 14.87 -16.64 -1.89
C THR A 517 15.95 -15.77 -2.54
N ARG A 518 15.54 -14.92 -3.49
CA ARG A 518 16.35 -13.87 -4.09
C ARG A 518 16.44 -12.66 -3.17
N THR A 519 17.61 -12.03 -3.07
CA THR A 519 17.84 -10.86 -2.19
C THR A 519 17.88 -9.52 -2.92
N ASP A 520 17.87 -9.53 -4.24
CA ASP A 520 17.69 -8.33 -5.06
C ASP A 520 16.24 -7.80 -5.02
N TYR A 521 15.30 -8.61 -4.53
CA TYR A 521 13.95 -8.15 -4.19
C TYR A 521 13.99 -7.16 -3.01
N ASP A 522 13.39 -5.99 -3.19
CA ASP A 522 13.29 -4.93 -2.17
C ASP A 522 14.64 -4.56 -1.53
N TYR A 523 15.72 -4.69 -2.30
CA TYR A 523 17.10 -4.28 -1.99
C TYR A 523 17.72 -4.97 -0.76
N TRP A 524 17.35 -6.21 -0.42
CA TRP A 524 17.93 -6.93 0.72
C TRP A 524 19.44 -7.18 0.55
N ASP A 525 19.89 -7.43 -0.68
CA ASP A 525 21.29 -7.62 -1.09
C ASP A 525 22.19 -6.43 -0.72
N THR A 526 21.60 -5.24 -0.66
CA THR A 526 22.26 -3.98 -0.32
C THR A 526 21.99 -3.59 1.13
N PHE A 527 20.76 -3.77 1.59
CA PHE A 527 20.31 -3.40 2.93
C PHE A 527 21.01 -4.24 4.02
N LEU A 528 20.97 -5.57 3.91
CA LEU A 528 21.46 -6.46 4.98
C LEU A 528 22.96 -6.30 5.24
N PRO A 529 23.85 -6.23 4.22
CA PRO A 529 25.28 -5.99 4.46
C PRO A 529 25.55 -4.59 5.04
N ALA A 530 24.82 -3.57 4.58
CA ALA A 530 24.97 -2.21 5.10
C ALA A 530 24.56 -2.09 6.58
N HIS A 531 23.61 -2.93 7.02
CA HIS A 531 23.05 -2.89 8.37
C HIS A 531 23.49 -4.05 9.27
N GLY A 532 24.73 -4.50 9.09
CA GLY A 532 25.48 -5.19 10.13
C GLY A 532 25.65 -6.69 9.95
N PHE A 533 25.15 -7.29 8.86
CA PHE A 533 25.44 -8.69 8.52
C PHE A 533 26.80 -8.82 7.80
N ASP A 534 27.66 -9.72 8.26
CA ASP A 534 28.97 -10.00 7.67
C ASP A 534 28.88 -10.91 6.44
N THR A 535 27.86 -11.77 6.39
CA THR A 535 27.62 -12.72 5.30
C THR A 535 26.14 -12.74 4.98
N VAL A 536 25.80 -12.55 3.69
CA VAL A 536 24.44 -12.64 3.17
C VAL A 536 24.45 -13.64 2.01
N LEU A 537 23.75 -14.75 2.17
CA LEU A 537 23.64 -15.79 1.14
C LEU A 537 22.18 -15.91 0.69
N ASP A 538 21.93 -15.64 -0.58
CA ASP A 538 20.65 -15.89 -1.21
C ASP A 538 20.58 -17.34 -1.74
N ARG A 539 19.54 -17.66 -2.51
CA ARG A 539 19.37 -18.95 -3.19
C ARG A 539 20.65 -19.47 -3.87
N TRP A 540 21.38 -18.61 -4.58
CA TRP A 540 22.55 -19.03 -5.35
C TRP A 540 23.77 -19.23 -4.47
N GLY A 541 23.93 -18.40 -3.43
CA GLY A 541 24.94 -18.64 -2.39
C GLY A 541 24.73 -19.96 -1.65
N LEU A 542 23.47 -20.36 -1.41
CA LEU A 542 23.17 -21.67 -0.79
C LEU A 542 23.38 -22.83 -1.76
N VAL A 543 23.03 -22.65 -3.04
CA VAL A 543 23.32 -23.64 -4.10
C VAL A 543 24.81 -23.87 -4.27
N ASP A 544 25.63 -22.82 -4.23
CA ASP A 544 27.09 -22.92 -4.33
C ASP A 544 27.67 -23.84 -3.25
N ILE A 545 27.17 -23.75 -2.01
CA ILE A 545 27.54 -24.63 -0.91
C ILE A 545 27.10 -26.08 -1.17
N VAL A 546 25.88 -26.27 -1.66
CA VAL A 546 25.36 -27.61 -2.00
C VAL A 546 26.21 -28.26 -3.09
N GLU A 547 26.53 -27.53 -4.14
CA GLU A 547 27.25 -28.06 -5.29
C GLU A 547 28.73 -28.26 -4.98
N ASN A 548 29.40 -27.24 -4.43
CA ASN A 548 30.86 -27.24 -4.31
C ASN A 548 31.36 -27.79 -2.97
N ASP A 549 30.70 -27.47 -1.86
CA ASP A 549 31.16 -27.91 -0.54
C ASP A 549 30.61 -29.30 -0.18
N LEU A 550 29.34 -29.56 -0.52
CA LEU A 550 28.69 -30.85 -0.28
C LEU A 550 28.84 -31.84 -1.45
N ASN A 551 29.30 -31.40 -2.63
CA ASN A 551 29.44 -32.22 -3.84
C ASN A 551 28.13 -32.90 -4.29
N LEU A 552 27.00 -32.21 -4.13
CA LEU A 552 25.67 -32.68 -4.54
C LEU A 552 25.31 -32.15 -5.93
N ASN A 553 25.96 -32.64 -6.98
CA ASN A 553 25.85 -32.11 -8.34
C ASN A 553 24.49 -32.31 -9.04
N ASP A 554 23.60 -33.12 -8.46
CA ASP A 554 22.26 -33.41 -8.98
C ASP A 554 21.15 -32.67 -8.22
N TRP A 555 21.51 -31.66 -7.40
CA TRP A 555 20.58 -30.88 -6.59
C TRP A 555 19.43 -30.24 -7.38
N SER A 556 19.62 -29.95 -8.67
CA SER A 556 18.60 -29.38 -9.54
C SER A 556 17.61 -30.42 -10.10
N GLN A 557 17.93 -31.72 -10.00
CA GLN A 557 17.03 -32.78 -10.42
C GLN A 557 15.91 -32.94 -9.39
N GLY A 558 14.66 -33.05 -9.84
CA GLY A 558 13.54 -33.25 -8.92
C GLY A 558 12.84 -31.98 -8.45
N ASN A 559 12.92 -30.89 -9.22
CA ASN A 559 12.16 -29.66 -8.99
C ASN A 559 12.36 -29.04 -7.60
N HIS A 560 13.61 -29.02 -7.10
CA HIS A 560 13.97 -28.32 -5.86
C HIS A 560 14.03 -26.78 -6.01
N MET A 561 13.66 -26.25 -7.17
CA MET A 561 13.60 -24.83 -7.49
C MET A 561 12.14 -24.40 -7.64
N LEU A 562 11.79 -23.28 -7.01
CA LEU A 562 10.62 -22.50 -7.36
C LEU A 562 10.95 -21.66 -8.60
N THR A 563 10.00 -21.54 -9.52
CA THR A 563 10.16 -20.91 -10.83
C THR A 563 10.66 -19.47 -10.71
N TYR A 564 10.14 -18.72 -9.75
CA TYR A 564 10.51 -17.33 -9.51
C TYR A 564 11.24 -17.11 -8.18
N TRP A 565 10.74 -17.71 -7.10
CA TRP A 565 11.11 -17.31 -5.74
C TRP A 565 12.46 -17.82 -5.25
N GLY A 566 12.91 -19.01 -5.65
CA GLY A 566 14.23 -19.53 -5.28
C GLY A 566 14.31 -21.04 -5.08
N ILE A 567 14.98 -21.51 -4.04
CA ILE A 567 15.15 -22.94 -3.73
C ILE A 567 14.22 -23.38 -2.61
N HIS A 568 13.75 -24.62 -2.67
CA HIS A 568 12.92 -25.20 -1.62
C HIS A 568 13.68 -25.38 -0.29
N ASP A 569 12.90 -25.50 0.78
CA ASP A 569 13.37 -25.45 2.17
C ASP A 569 14.22 -26.68 2.52
N ASP A 570 14.00 -27.82 1.85
CA ASP A 570 14.85 -29.01 1.98
C ASP A 570 16.30 -28.75 1.56
N LEU A 571 16.50 -28.02 0.47
CA LEU A 571 17.82 -27.66 -0.02
C LEU A 571 18.45 -26.54 0.80
N SER A 572 17.68 -25.50 1.10
CA SER A 572 18.18 -24.37 1.89
C SER A 572 18.57 -24.78 3.32
N TYR A 573 17.80 -25.67 3.97
CA TYR A 573 18.18 -26.26 5.26
C TYR A 573 19.39 -27.20 5.16
N THR A 574 19.59 -27.87 4.02
CA THR A 574 20.79 -28.70 3.81
C THR A 574 22.05 -27.84 3.83
N ALA A 575 22.06 -26.72 3.10
CA ALA A 575 23.15 -25.75 3.11
C ALA A 575 23.34 -25.11 4.50
N LEU A 576 22.25 -24.64 5.12
CA LEU A 576 22.31 -24.03 6.46
C LEU A 576 22.87 -25.00 7.51
N SER A 577 22.44 -26.27 7.47
CA SER A 577 22.92 -27.32 8.36
C SER A 577 24.43 -27.50 8.21
N TYR A 578 24.94 -27.52 6.98
CA TYR A 578 26.37 -27.59 6.72
C TYR A 578 27.14 -26.40 7.30
N ILE A 579 26.67 -25.17 7.06
CA ILE A 579 27.29 -23.93 7.56
C ILE A 579 27.42 -23.99 9.09
N ILE A 580 26.31 -24.28 9.77
CA ILE A 580 26.24 -24.23 11.23
C ILE A 580 27.04 -25.37 11.87
N ARG A 581 26.92 -26.60 11.34
CA ARG A 581 27.64 -27.77 11.87
C ARG A 581 29.14 -27.63 11.69
N SER A 582 29.60 -27.06 10.58
CA SER A 582 31.02 -26.80 10.33
C SER A 582 31.59 -25.78 11.32
N ARG A 583 30.84 -24.72 11.64
CA ARG A 583 31.21 -23.75 12.67
C ARG A 583 31.21 -24.36 14.07
N GLN A 584 30.18 -25.13 14.43
CA GLN A 584 30.13 -25.83 15.72
C GLN A 584 31.30 -26.82 15.86
N PHE A 585 31.64 -27.55 14.81
CA PHE A 585 32.81 -28.43 14.81
C PHE A 585 34.09 -27.65 15.10
N ALA A 586 34.30 -26.51 14.46
CA ALA A 586 35.46 -25.66 14.69
C ALA A 586 35.53 -25.13 16.13
N GLN A 587 34.39 -24.67 16.67
CA GLN A 587 34.28 -24.23 18.06
C GLN A 587 34.61 -25.36 19.05
N ASN A 588 34.13 -26.58 18.79
CA ASN A 588 34.43 -27.76 19.60
C ASN A 588 35.92 -28.11 19.59
N VAL A 589 36.57 -28.06 18.42
CA VAL A 589 38.02 -28.26 18.29
C VAL A 589 38.78 -27.20 19.09
N ALA A 590 38.42 -25.93 18.96
CA ALA A 590 39.05 -24.84 19.70
C ALA A 590 38.89 -25.00 21.23
N LYS A 591 37.69 -25.39 21.68
CA LYS A 591 37.41 -25.68 23.10
C LYS A 591 38.28 -26.82 23.61
N GLN A 592 38.37 -27.92 22.86
CA GLN A 592 39.20 -29.06 23.23
C GLN A 592 40.69 -28.68 23.29
N GLN A 593 41.17 -27.82 22.38
CA GLN A 593 42.54 -27.31 22.42
C GLN A 593 42.77 -26.48 23.70
N ALA A 594 41.87 -25.55 24.02
CA ALA A 594 41.97 -24.73 25.22
C ALA A 594 41.96 -25.58 26.52
N GLU A 595 41.16 -26.66 26.56
CA GLU A 595 41.15 -27.61 27.67
C GLU A 595 42.49 -28.35 27.81
N ARG A 596 43.09 -28.79 26.69
CA ARG A 596 44.44 -29.40 26.68
C ARG A 596 45.51 -28.42 27.17
N ASP A 597 45.47 -27.19 26.70
CA ASP A 597 46.43 -26.14 27.08
C ASP A 597 46.31 -25.80 28.58
N ALA A 598 45.09 -25.68 29.09
CA ALA A 598 44.82 -25.46 30.51
C ALA A 598 45.26 -26.66 31.38
N ALA A 599 45.08 -27.89 30.90
CA ALA A 599 45.55 -29.10 31.59
C ALA A 599 47.08 -29.19 31.58
N ALA A 600 47.72 -28.86 30.46
CA ALA A 600 49.17 -28.81 30.33
C ALA A 600 49.79 -27.76 31.26
N ALA A 601 49.20 -26.56 31.33
CA ALA A 601 49.64 -25.49 32.23
C ALA A 601 49.56 -25.89 33.73
N LYS A 602 48.69 -26.85 34.08
CA LYS A 602 48.56 -27.38 35.45
C LYS A 602 49.51 -28.53 35.76
N ARG A 603 50.16 -29.15 34.77
CA ARG A 603 51.12 -30.26 34.99
C ARG A 603 52.46 -29.72 35.51
N LYS A 604 52.95 -30.29 36.62
CA LYS A 604 54.27 -29.98 37.21
C LYS A 604 55.43 -30.76 36.59
N THR A 605 55.14 -31.85 35.88
CA THR A 605 56.14 -32.74 35.27
C THR A 605 55.79 -32.94 33.79
N PRO A 606 56.77 -32.87 32.87
CA PRO A 606 56.52 -33.11 31.44
C PRO A 606 55.97 -34.53 31.22
N SER A 607 54.89 -34.67 30.43
CA SER A 607 54.37 -35.97 30.03
C SER A 607 55.11 -36.51 28.81
N ASN A 608 55.53 -37.78 28.84
CA ASN A 608 56.16 -38.47 27.70
C ASN A 608 55.14 -39.03 26.68
N GLU A 609 53.84 -38.84 26.90
CA GLU A 609 52.80 -39.23 25.95
C GLU A 609 52.55 -38.10 24.94
N THR A 610 52.84 -38.36 23.66
CA THR A 610 52.41 -37.52 22.54
C THR A 610 50.91 -37.64 22.33
N GLU A 611 50.16 -36.61 22.70
CA GLU A 611 48.73 -36.53 22.43
C GLU A 611 48.46 -36.48 20.92
N LYS A 612 47.40 -37.17 20.48
CA LYS A 612 46.99 -37.15 19.07
C LYS A 612 46.59 -35.72 18.65
N PRO A 613 47.11 -35.20 17.52
CA PRO A 613 46.76 -33.87 17.03
C PRO A 613 45.25 -33.72 16.83
N LEU A 614 44.71 -32.54 17.14
CA LEU A 614 43.33 -32.21 16.83
C LEU A 614 43.16 -31.96 15.33
N PRO A 615 41.96 -32.20 14.77
CA PRO A 615 41.66 -31.88 13.38
C PRO A 615 41.91 -30.39 13.06
N ILE A 616 42.38 -30.10 11.86
CA ILE A 616 42.52 -28.73 11.37
C ILE A 616 41.18 -28.31 10.75
N THR A 617 40.75 -27.09 11.06
CA THR A 617 39.55 -26.47 10.52
C THR A 617 39.87 -25.07 10.00
N THR A 618 39.22 -24.67 8.91
CA THR A 618 39.30 -23.32 8.33
C THR A 618 38.09 -22.46 8.71
N ALA A 619 37.05 -23.05 9.30
CA ALA A 619 35.86 -22.33 9.71
C ALA A 619 36.14 -21.45 10.95
N SER A 620 35.43 -20.33 11.02
CA SER A 620 35.50 -19.41 12.16
C SER A 620 35.15 -20.11 13.48
N THR A 621 35.91 -19.82 14.53
CA THR A 621 35.68 -20.29 15.90
C THR A 621 34.90 -19.29 16.74
N ASN A 622 34.54 -18.13 16.18
CA ASN A 622 33.73 -17.13 16.88
C ASN A 622 32.31 -17.68 17.12
N PRO A 623 31.62 -17.24 18.18
CA PRO A 623 30.18 -17.46 18.29
C PRO A 623 29.47 -16.82 17.10
N TRP A 624 28.33 -17.36 16.70
CA TRP A 624 27.61 -16.89 15.51
C TRP A 624 26.15 -16.58 15.80
N PHE A 625 25.66 -15.55 15.12
CA PHE A 625 24.24 -15.20 15.02
C PHE A 625 23.82 -15.41 13.58
N ALA A 626 23.01 -16.43 13.33
CA ALA A 626 22.51 -16.76 12.00
C ALA A 626 21.01 -16.48 11.93
N THR A 627 20.58 -15.77 10.89
CA THR A 627 19.18 -15.61 10.51
C THR A 627 18.93 -16.39 9.23
N HIS A 628 17.83 -17.15 9.16
CA HIS A 628 17.44 -17.89 7.97
C HIS A 628 15.97 -17.65 7.63
N TYR A 629 15.68 -17.17 6.42
CA TYR A 629 14.31 -17.03 5.90
C TYR A 629 14.01 -18.16 4.93
N THR A 630 12.97 -18.95 5.21
CA THR A 630 12.47 -20.00 4.31
C THR A 630 11.60 -19.41 3.20
N ILE A 631 11.18 -20.21 2.21
CA ILE A 631 10.37 -19.70 1.07
C ILE A 631 9.34 -20.69 0.53
N SER A 632 9.38 -21.98 0.90
CA SER A 632 8.56 -23.01 0.23
C SER A 632 7.05 -22.88 0.46
N SER A 633 6.65 -22.28 1.58
CA SER A 633 5.24 -21.97 1.85
C SER A 633 4.85 -20.57 1.37
N HIS A 634 5.38 -20.13 0.22
CA HIS A 634 4.97 -18.91 -0.46
C HIS A 634 3.96 -19.24 -1.56
N VAL A 635 2.99 -18.34 -1.77
CA VAL A 635 1.97 -18.44 -2.83
C VAL A 635 2.65 -18.48 -4.21
N PRO A 636 2.20 -19.31 -5.18
CA PRO A 636 0.92 -20.08 -5.28
C PRO A 636 0.78 -21.38 -4.49
N PHE A 637 1.81 -21.86 -3.77
CA PHE A 637 1.85 -23.17 -3.09
C PHE A 637 1.74 -24.42 -3.99
N ASN A 638 1.66 -24.26 -5.31
CA ASN A 638 1.55 -25.40 -6.23
C ASN A 638 2.92 -26.00 -6.62
N GLU A 639 3.99 -25.24 -6.48
CA GLU A 639 5.37 -25.66 -6.74
C GLU A 639 5.93 -26.47 -5.57
N ARG A 640 6.42 -27.68 -5.84
CA ARG A 640 6.94 -28.59 -4.82
C ARG A 640 7.99 -29.54 -5.37
N PRO A 641 8.95 -30.01 -4.55
CA PRO A 641 9.93 -30.99 -4.99
C PRO A 641 9.28 -32.31 -5.39
N ASP A 642 9.84 -32.98 -6.40
CA ASP A 642 9.34 -34.25 -6.95
C ASP A 642 9.23 -35.35 -5.89
N TRP A 643 10.18 -35.38 -4.94
CA TRP A 643 10.12 -36.37 -3.86
C TRP A 643 8.91 -36.13 -2.95
N PHE A 644 8.54 -34.88 -2.70
CA PHE A 644 7.38 -34.56 -1.88
C PHE A 644 6.09 -34.78 -2.66
N PHE A 645 6.08 -34.48 -3.96
CA PHE A 645 4.98 -34.86 -4.84
C PHE A 645 4.72 -36.38 -4.82
N ARG A 646 5.79 -37.19 -4.89
CA ARG A 646 5.68 -38.66 -4.72
C ARG A 646 5.21 -39.04 -3.33
N TYR A 647 5.75 -38.40 -2.28
CA TYR A 647 5.34 -38.63 -0.89
C TYR A 647 3.84 -38.44 -0.71
N VAL A 648 3.29 -37.31 -1.15
CA VAL A 648 1.84 -36.99 -1.11
C VAL A 648 1.02 -38.04 -1.86
N THR A 649 1.54 -38.55 -2.98
CA THR A 649 0.87 -39.58 -3.78
C THR A 649 0.86 -40.94 -3.09
N GLU A 650 1.99 -41.35 -2.53
CA GLU A 650 2.18 -42.63 -1.83
C GLU A 650 1.47 -42.65 -0.47
N HIS A 651 1.39 -41.51 0.21
CA HIS A 651 0.78 -41.33 1.54
C HIS A 651 -0.58 -40.63 1.44
N ARG A 652 -1.35 -40.91 0.37
CA ARG A 652 -2.66 -40.26 0.15
C ARG A 652 -3.62 -40.39 1.35
N ALA A 653 -3.57 -41.51 2.07
CA ALA A 653 -4.41 -41.73 3.25
C ALA A 653 -4.07 -40.77 4.41
N GLU A 654 -2.80 -40.41 4.58
CA GLU A 654 -2.35 -39.41 5.56
C GLU A 654 -2.78 -38.01 5.09
N MET A 655 -2.64 -37.71 3.80
CA MET A 655 -3.05 -36.41 3.22
C MET A 655 -4.57 -36.20 3.24
N GLU A 656 -5.37 -37.27 3.31
CA GLU A 656 -6.82 -37.19 3.54
C GLU A 656 -7.20 -36.63 4.91
N GLU A 657 -6.32 -36.75 5.91
CA GLU A 657 -6.57 -36.21 7.25
C GLU A 657 -6.69 -34.68 7.21
N PHE A 658 -6.08 -34.04 6.21
CA PHE A 658 -6.18 -32.61 5.96
C PHE A 658 -7.43 -32.21 5.17
N ALA A 659 -8.15 -33.15 4.57
CA ALA A 659 -9.32 -32.86 3.73
C ALA A 659 -10.41 -32.02 4.39
N PRO A 660 -10.69 -32.15 5.72
CA PRO A 660 -11.63 -31.27 6.40
C PRO A 660 -11.27 -29.77 6.37
N LEU A 661 -10.02 -29.40 6.06
CA LEU A 661 -9.60 -27.99 5.95
C LEU A 661 -10.00 -27.33 4.63
N TYR A 662 -10.09 -28.08 3.54
CA TYR A 662 -10.26 -27.53 2.20
C TYR A 662 -11.53 -27.99 1.48
N ARG A 663 -12.05 -29.20 1.77
CA ARG A 663 -13.20 -29.75 1.05
C ARG A 663 -14.44 -28.89 1.16
N GLY A 664 -15.03 -28.55 0.02
CA GLY A 664 -16.24 -27.75 -0.05
C GLY A 664 -16.02 -26.25 0.16
N HIS A 665 -14.76 -25.80 0.30
CA HIS A 665 -14.42 -24.39 0.30
C HIS A 665 -14.36 -23.84 -1.14
N GLU A 666 -14.67 -22.56 -1.33
CA GLU A 666 -14.58 -21.88 -2.64
C GLU A 666 -13.17 -21.95 -3.27
N HIS A 667 -12.12 -22.06 -2.44
CA HIS A 667 -10.72 -22.06 -2.84
C HIS A 667 -10.06 -23.41 -2.49
N GLU A 668 -10.82 -24.51 -2.63
CA GLU A 668 -10.42 -25.86 -2.22
C GLU A 668 -9.00 -26.24 -2.67
N GLU A 669 -8.64 -26.01 -3.94
CA GLU A 669 -7.32 -26.37 -4.46
C GLU A 669 -6.18 -25.56 -3.83
N LEU A 670 -6.37 -24.24 -3.68
CA LEU A 670 -5.38 -23.34 -3.08
C LEU A 670 -5.14 -23.69 -1.60
N ILE A 671 -6.20 -23.96 -0.85
CA ILE A 671 -6.10 -24.34 0.57
C ILE A 671 -5.43 -25.72 0.70
N ARG A 672 -5.77 -26.69 -0.15
CA ARG A 672 -5.11 -28.01 -0.18
C ARG A 672 -3.61 -27.85 -0.42
N ASP A 673 -3.23 -27.04 -1.40
CA ASP A 673 -1.83 -26.84 -1.77
C ASP A 673 -1.06 -26.09 -0.66
N TYR A 674 -1.66 -25.07 -0.04
CA TYR A 674 -1.13 -24.41 1.16
C TYR A 674 -0.86 -25.42 2.29
N VAL A 675 -1.87 -26.22 2.64
CA VAL A 675 -1.78 -27.18 3.75
C VAL A 675 -0.68 -28.20 3.51
N GLN A 676 -0.56 -28.72 2.28
CA GLN A 676 0.49 -29.66 1.92
C GLN A 676 1.89 -29.01 1.95
N MET A 677 2.04 -27.77 1.48
CA MET A 677 3.33 -27.07 1.53
C MET A 677 3.74 -26.61 2.94
N ARG A 678 2.76 -26.27 3.80
CA ARG A 678 3.02 -26.06 5.23
C ARG A 678 3.52 -27.34 5.89
N TYR A 679 2.88 -28.48 5.60
CA TYR A 679 3.32 -29.78 6.11
C TYR A 679 4.71 -30.15 5.61
N PHE A 680 5.01 -29.93 4.32
CA PHE A 680 6.36 -30.07 3.78
C PHE A 680 7.39 -29.25 4.56
N SER A 681 7.07 -27.97 4.82
CA SER A 681 7.96 -27.04 5.52
C SER A 681 8.21 -27.49 6.97
N ASP A 682 7.21 -28.05 7.64
CA ASP A 682 7.36 -28.67 8.97
C ASP A 682 8.21 -29.94 8.93
N MET A 683 8.02 -30.82 7.93
CA MET A 683 8.81 -32.04 7.80
C MET A 683 10.30 -31.75 7.59
N VAL A 684 10.64 -30.78 6.72
CA VAL A 684 12.04 -30.41 6.47
C VAL A 684 12.66 -29.70 7.68
N PHE A 685 11.88 -28.85 8.37
CA PHE A 685 12.27 -28.25 9.65
C PHE A 685 12.56 -29.33 10.71
N GLY A 686 11.70 -30.34 10.82
CA GLY A 686 11.89 -31.48 11.72
C GLY A 686 13.20 -32.20 11.47
N ARG A 687 13.48 -32.56 10.21
CA ARG A 687 14.74 -33.20 9.80
C ARG A 687 15.96 -32.34 10.10
N PHE A 688 15.88 -31.04 9.84
CA PHE A 688 16.94 -30.08 10.15
C PHE A 688 17.24 -30.06 11.66
N MET A 689 16.22 -29.86 12.50
CA MET A 689 16.37 -29.80 13.95
C MET A 689 16.86 -31.14 14.55
N GLU A 690 16.38 -32.28 14.05
CA GLU A 690 16.86 -33.61 14.46
C GLU A 690 18.33 -33.82 14.13
N GLN A 691 18.79 -33.36 12.96
CA GLN A 691 20.20 -33.43 12.61
C GLN A 691 21.06 -32.56 13.54
N LEU A 692 20.58 -31.37 13.92
CA LEU A 692 21.26 -30.52 14.90
C LEU A 692 21.28 -31.14 16.31
N GLU A 693 20.20 -31.80 16.73
CA GLU A 693 20.14 -32.53 18.02
C GLU A 693 21.15 -33.69 18.03
N LYS A 694 21.15 -34.51 16.97
CA LYS A 694 22.03 -35.66 16.81
C LYS A 694 23.51 -35.29 16.90
N ASP A 695 23.88 -34.15 16.32
CA ASP A 695 25.26 -33.66 16.31
C ASP A 695 25.60 -32.77 17.52
N ASN A 696 24.71 -32.70 18.51
CA ASN A 696 24.85 -31.91 19.73
C ASN A 696 24.98 -30.38 19.51
N VAL A 697 24.60 -29.86 18.34
CA VAL A 697 24.65 -28.42 18.05
C VAL A 697 23.66 -27.64 18.94
N LEU A 698 22.48 -28.22 19.20
CA LEU A 698 21.43 -27.55 19.99
C LEU A 698 21.80 -27.28 21.46
N LYS A 699 22.82 -27.96 22.02
CA LYS A 699 23.26 -27.72 23.41
C LYS A 699 23.94 -26.36 23.59
N ASP A 700 24.60 -25.90 22.53
CA ASP A 700 25.34 -24.63 22.52
C ASP A 700 24.62 -23.54 21.72
N THR A 701 23.37 -23.81 21.29
CA THR A 701 22.60 -22.93 20.41
C THR A 701 21.24 -22.60 20.99
N ILE A 702 20.88 -21.32 20.95
CA ILE A 702 19.52 -20.83 21.20
C ILE A 702 18.84 -20.66 19.85
N VAL A 703 17.77 -21.41 19.61
CA VAL A 703 16.99 -21.36 18.37
C VAL A 703 15.71 -20.60 18.63
N VAL A 704 15.44 -19.56 17.84
CA VAL A 704 14.16 -18.86 17.81
C VAL A 704 13.49 -19.22 16.49
N VAL A 705 12.30 -19.82 16.55
CA VAL A 705 11.47 -20.09 15.37
C VAL A 705 10.31 -19.12 15.39
N VAL A 706 10.08 -18.42 14.28
CA VAL A 706 9.05 -17.40 14.18
C VAL A 706 8.52 -17.32 12.74
N GLY A 707 7.21 -17.10 12.56
CA GLY A 707 6.69 -16.73 11.25
C GLY A 707 7.14 -15.32 10.85
N ASP A 708 7.41 -15.06 9.57
CA ASP A 708 7.58 -13.67 9.11
C ASP A 708 6.24 -12.93 9.09
N HIS A 709 5.22 -13.59 8.56
CA HIS A 709 3.80 -13.27 8.62
C HIS A 709 3.00 -14.56 8.34
N GLY A 710 1.70 -14.45 8.09
CA GLY A 710 0.84 -15.55 7.63
C GLY A 710 0.29 -15.31 6.23
N GLN A 711 -0.52 -16.26 5.72
CA GLN A 711 -1.34 -16.10 4.52
C GLN A 711 -2.73 -16.71 4.70
N ALA A 712 -3.74 -16.15 4.03
CA ALA A 712 -5.12 -16.60 4.13
C ALA A 712 -5.64 -17.12 2.77
N PRO A 713 -5.24 -18.33 2.34
CA PRO A 713 -5.76 -18.94 1.10
C PRO A 713 -7.29 -19.09 1.10
N GLU A 714 -7.92 -19.05 2.28
CA GLU A 714 -9.38 -19.01 2.47
C GLU A 714 -10.02 -17.73 1.90
N ARG A 715 -9.22 -16.69 1.60
CA ARG A 715 -9.64 -15.44 0.91
C ARG A 715 -9.18 -15.37 -0.54
N GLY A 716 -8.62 -16.46 -1.09
CA GLY A 716 -7.99 -16.49 -2.40
C GLY A 716 -6.55 -15.95 -2.37
N SER A 717 -5.87 -15.99 -3.52
CA SER A 717 -4.45 -15.60 -3.62
C SER A 717 -4.22 -14.14 -4.00
N ALA A 718 -5.23 -13.44 -4.51
CA ALA A 718 -5.11 -12.06 -4.95
C ALA A 718 -5.08 -11.04 -3.80
N THR A 719 -5.86 -11.31 -2.74
CA THR A 719 -5.97 -10.42 -1.57
C THR A 719 -5.93 -11.17 -0.22
N PRO A 720 -4.96 -12.08 0.01
CA PRO A 720 -4.89 -12.86 1.24
C PRO A 720 -4.78 -11.95 2.49
N GLU A 721 -4.23 -10.75 2.35
CA GLU A 721 -4.04 -9.76 3.43
C GLU A 721 -5.34 -9.16 3.99
N GLN A 722 -6.50 -9.43 3.37
CA GLN A 722 -7.80 -9.00 3.89
C GLN A 722 -8.17 -9.74 5.18
N ASP A 723 -7.66 -10.96 5.40
CA ASP A 723 -7.76 -11.61 6.71
C ASP A 723 -6.54 -11.25 7.56
N GLN A 724 -6.63 -10.11 8.25
CA GLN A 724 -5.51 -9.59 9.00
C GLN A 724 -5.07 -10.45 10.19
N ILE A 725 -5.98 -11.20 10.82
CA ILE A 725 -5.62 -12.09 11.93
C ILE A 725 -4.83 -13.28 11.39
N ALA A 726 -5.34 -13.96 10.35
CA ALA A 726 -4.62 -15.08 9.75
C ALA A 726 -3.27 -14.66 9.17
N THR A 727 -3.15 -13.44 8.63
CA THR A 727 -1.91 -12.93 8.03
C THR A 727 -0.93 -12.31 9.01
N SER A 728 -1.32 -11.98 10.25
CA SER A 728 -0.41 -11.34 11.21
C SER A 728 -0.21 -12.10 12.52
N ARG A 729 -1.11 -13.01 12.91
CA ARG A 729 -0.93 -13.86 14.08
C ARG A 729 -0.11 -15.08 13.72
N ILE A 730 1.15 -15.09 14.15
CA ILE A 730 2.17 -16.03 13.69
C ILE A 730 2.52 -17.06 14.76
N ALA A 731 3.02 -18.21 14.33
CA ALA A 731 3.61 -19.18 15.25
C ALA A 731 4.98 -18.70 15.72
N GLY A 732 5.33 -19.01 16.97
CA GLY A 732 6.65 -18.70 17.49
C GLY A 732 7.04 -19.53 18.71
N ALA A 733 8.32 -19.88 18.80
CA ALA A 733 8.89 -20.58 19.95
C ALA A 733 10.39 -20.26 20.12
N ILE A 734 10.86 -20.28 21.37
CA ILE A 734 12.28 -20.27 21.72
C ILE A 734 12.66 -21.67 22.21
N ILE A 735 13.61 -22.29 21.54
CA ILE A 735 14.13 -23.62 21.82
C ILE A 735 15.58 -23.47 22.30
N ALA A 736 15.86 -23.91 23.51
CA ALA A 736 17.20 -23.86 24.09
C ALA A 736 17.47 -25.16 24.86
N GLU A 737 17.83 -26.20 24.12
CA GLU A 737 17.98 -27.56 24.64
C GLU A 737 19.03 -27.64 25.74
N GLY A 738 18.66 -28.28 26.86
CA GLY A 738 19.50 -28.36 28.07
C GLY A 738 19.61 -27.06 28.88
N ARG A 739 19.01 -25.94 28.42
CA ARG A 739 19.08 -24.62 29.08
C ARG A 739 17.76 -24.19 29.70
N ILE A 740 16.64 -24.77 29.27
CA ILE A 740 15.29 -24.54 29.83
C ILE A 740 14.99 -25.63 30.86
N GLN A 741 14.62 -25.24 32.07
CA GLN A 741 14.24 -26.20 33.12
C GLN A 741 12.77 -26.61 33.04
N THR A 742 11.90 -25.66 32.70
CA THR A 742 10.45 -25.87 32.67
C THR A 742 9.93 -25.17 31.42
N PRO A 743 9.36 -25.92 30.46
CA PRO A 743 8.69 -25.34 29.31
C PRO A 743 7.57 -24.40 29.76
N VAL A 744 7.32 -23.35 28.99
CA VAL A 744 6.29 -22.35 29.30
C VAL A 744 5.57 -21.92 28.04
N VAL A 745 4.31 -21.56 28.18
CA VAL A 745 3.53 -20.91 27.12
C VAL A 745 3.25 -19.47 27.54
N ILE A 746 3.60 -18.52 26.68
CA ILE A 746 3.34 -17.09 26.87
C ILE A 746 2.06 -16.72 26.11
N ASP A 747 1.04 -16.33 26.88
CA ASP A 747 -0.31 -16.05 26.39
C ASP A 747 -0.63 -14.55 26.24
N ASP A 748 0.15 -13.71 26.91
CA ASP A 748 0.04 -12.25 26.74
C ASP A 748 0.50 -11.84 25.33
N ALA A 749 -0.03 -10.73 24.83
CA ALA A 749 0.29 -10.26 23.48
C ALA A 749 1.81 -10.01 23.34
N ALA A 750 2.39 -10.50 22.26
CA ALA A 750 3.79 -10.30 21.88
C ALA A 750 3.90 -9.90 20.41
N SER A 751 5.02 -9.31 20.03
CA SER A 751 5.35 -9.07 18.61
C SER A 751 6.77 -9.50 18.28
N GLN A 752 7.06 -9.57 16.97
CA GLN A 752 8.41 -9.73 16.46
C GLN A 752 9.41 -8.73 17.07
N SER A 753 8.98 -7.50 17.37
CA SER A 753 9.87 -6.48 17.97
C SER A 753 10.42 -6.87 19.34
N ASP A 754 9.75 -7.78 20.05
CA ASP A 754 10.18 -8.27 21.36
C ASP A 754 11.38 -9.19 21.30
N ILE A 755 11.63 -9.81 20.15
CA ILE A 755 12.70 -10.79 19.99
C ILE A 755 14.06 -10.12 20.21
N LEU A 756 14.24 -8.86 19.79
CA LEU A 756 15.45 -8.08 20.05
C LEU A 756 15.77 -7.99 21.55
N ASN A 757 14.83 -7.49 22.35
CA ASN A 757 15.04 -7.31 23.79
C ASN A 757 15.05 -8.64 24.55
N THR A 758 14.30 -9.62 24.08
CA THR A 758 14.32 -10.98 24.65
C THR A 758 15.68 -11.64 24.45
N LEU A 759 16.23 -11.61 23.24
CA LEU A 759 17.57 -12.15 22.98
C LEU A 759 18.65 -11.36 23.72
N ALA A 760 18.57 -10.02 23.76
CA ALA A 760 19.48 -9.19 24.54
C ALA A 760 19.49 -9.53 26.04
N ASP A 761 18.33 -9.85 26.62
CA ASP A 761 18.20 -10.29 28.02
C ASP A 761 18.72 -11.73 28.25
N ILE A 762 18.62 -12.60 27.24
CA ILE A 762 19.12 -13.98 27.32
C ILE A 762 20.65 -14.04 27.17
N VAL A 763 21.21 -13.42 26.12
CA VAL A 763 22.66 -13.49 25.82
C VAL A 763 23.47 -12.40 26.53
N GLY A 764 22.78 -11.49 27.22
CA GLY A 764 23.34 -10.32 27.89
C GLY A 764 23.67 -9.17 26.93
N LEU A 765 23.79 -7.96 27.47
CA LEU A 765 24.08 -6.75 26.72
C LEU A 765 25.58 -6.62 26.35
N PRO A 766 25.92 -5.82 25.32
CA PRO A 766 27.31 -5.48 25.02
C PRO A 766 27.91 -4.55 26.09
N VAL A 767 29.23 -4.42 26.11
CA VAL A 767 29.93 -3.51 27.03
C VAL A 767 29.45 -2.07 26.77
N GLY A 768 28.97 -1.40 27.82
CA GLY A 768 28.40 -0.06 27.71
C GLY A 768 26.93 -0.01 27.29
N GLY A 769 26.24 -1.15 27.17
CA GLY A 769 24.81 -1.23 26.87
C GLY A 769 24.48 -1.18 25.37
N LEU A 770 23.24 -1.52 25.03
CA LEU A 770 22.72 -1.59 23.66
C LEU A 770 22.05 -0.25 23.29
N LEU A 771 22.52 0.39 22.22
CA LEU A 771 21.79 1.51 21.61
C LEU A 771 20.62 0.95 20.80
N GLN A 772 19.41 1.48 20.99
CA GLN A 772 18.22 1.03 20.27
C GLN A 772 17.08 2.02 20.19
N THR A 773 16.16 1.75 19.26
CA THR A 773 14.89 2.47 19.06
C THR A 773 13.68 1.54 19.15
N SER A 774 13.87 0.31 19.62
CA SER A 774 12.81 -0.70 19.54
C SER A 774 11.62 -0.36 20.43
N ILE A 775 10.43 -0.69 19.95
CA ILE A 775 9.19 -0.69 20.76
C ILE A 775 8.96 -2.00 21.52
N GLY A 776 9.82 -3.00 21.30
CA GLY A 776 9.71 -4.31 21.92
C GLY A 776 10.16 -4.31 23.38
N ARG A 777 9.75 -5.31 24.13
CA ARG A 777 10.15 -5.58 25.52
C ARG A 777 10.72 -7.00 25.63
N SER A 778 11.50 -7.26 26.68
CA SER A 778 11.96 -8.62 26.95
C SER A 778 10.81 -9.51 27.44
N LEU A 779 10.51 -10.58 26.70
CA LEU A 779 9.52 -11.60 27.12
C LEU A 779 10.04 -12.48 28.25
N LYS A 780 11.36 -12.45 28.52
CA LYS A 780 11.97 -13.18 29.65
C LYS A 780 11.56 -12.58 30.99
N ARG A 781 11.09 -11.32 31.03
CA ARG A 781 10.60 -10.64 32.23
C ARG A 781 9.07 -10.71 32.32
N LYS A 782 8.55 -10.88 33.53
CA LYS A 782 7.11 -10.76 33.76
C LYS A 782 6.70 -9.30 33.58
N PRO A 783 5.56 -9.02 32.93
CA PRO A 783 5.05 -7.67 32.83
C PRO A 783 4.76 -7.11 34.24
N PRO A 784 5.02 -5.81 34.48
CA PRO A 784 4.61 -5.16 35.71
C PRO A 784 3.12 -5.28 36.01
N LYS A 785 2.76 -5.43 37.29
CA LYS A 785 1.34 -5.47 37.71
C LYS A 785 0.60 -4.15 37.46
N SER A 786 1.34 -3.03 37.43
CA SER A 786 0.88 -1.66 37.19
C SER A 786 0.39 -1.41 35.76
N VAL A 787 0.92 -2.16 34.78
CA VAL A 787 0.79 -1.85 33.33
C VAL A 787 -0.47 -2.48 32.70
N GLY A 788 -1.22 -3.32 33.42
CA GLY A 788 -2.42 -3.97 32.88
C GLY A 788 -2.12 -4.96 31.74
N LYS A 789 -3.09 -5.20 30.85
CA LYS A 789 -2.86 -6.03 29.65
C LYS A 789 -2.00 -5.25 28.65
N ARG A 790 -0.98 -5.89 28.10
CA ARG A 790 -0.04 -5.27 27.19
C ARG A 790 -0.68 -4.91 25.86
N VAL A 791 -0.27 -3.78 25.29
CA VAL A 791 -0.53 -3.37 23.91
C VAL A 791 0.63 -3.79 23.00
N VAL A 792 0.30 -4.40 21.86
CA VAL A 792 1.22 -4.70 20.75
C VAL A 792 0.72 -4.00 19.50
N TYR A 793 1.62 -3.46 18.68
CA TYR A 793 1.28 -2.91 17.38
C TYR A 793 1.76 -3.84 16.25
N SER A 794 0.90 -4.06 15.26
CA SER A 794 1.04 -5.11 14.22
C SER A 794 0.48 -4.57 12.90
N ASN A 795 1.22 -3.65 12.30
CA ASN A 795 0.72 -2.87 11.16
C ASN A 795 0.80 -3.63 9.83
N ASN A 796 -0.20 -3.38 9.00
CA ASN A 796 -0.17 -3.68 7.58
C ASN A 796 -0.46 -2.39 6.80
N PRO A 797 0.58 -1.64 6.37
CA PRO A 797 0.41 -0.41 5.61
C PRO A 797 -0.43 -0.54 4.32
N ALA A 798 -0.56 -1.74 3.73
CA ALA A 798 -1.38 -1.96 2.54
C ALA A 798 -2.90 -2.03 2.86
N THR A 799 -3.25 -2.29 4.11
CA THR A 799 -4.65 -2.37 4.56
C THR A 799 -4.90 -1.42 5.72
N ASN A 800 -4.69 -1.88 6.96
CA ASN A 800 -4.91 -1.12 8.19
C ASN A 800 -3.71 -1.25 9.13
N LEU A 801 -3.48 -0.23 9.95
CA LEU A 801 -2.70 -0.39 11.16
C LEU A 801 -3.48 -1.24 12.17
N ALA A 802 -2.78 -1.83 13.13
CA ALA A 802 -3.44 -2.60 14.17
C ALA A 802 -2.75 -2.52 15.51
N ALA A 803 -3.56 -2.69 16.55
CA ALA A 803 -3.10 -2.87 17.92
C ALA A 803 -3.80 -4.08 18.54
N VAL A 804 -3.11 -4.80 19.42
CA VAL A 804 -3.64 -5.97 20.11
C VAL A 804 -3.48 -5.79 21.60
N VAL A 805 -4.56 -6.00 22.35
CA VAL A 805 -4.59 -5.89 23.81
C VAL A 805 -5.30 -7.11 24.40
N GLY A 806 -4.52 -8.03 24.94
CA GLY A 806 -5.03 -9.37 25.28
C GLY A 806 -5.57 -10.08 24.04
N ASP A 807 -6.87 -10.36 24.05
CA ASP A 807 -7.56 -11.09 22.98
C ASP A 807 -8.34 -10.17 22.04
N ILE A 808 -8.25 -8.84 22.20
CA ILE A 808 -8.91 -7.87 21.32
C ILE A 808 -7.88 -7.30 20.34
N ARG A 809 -8.18 -7.42 19.04
CA ARG A 809 -7.43 -6.75 17.97
C ARG A 809 -8.23 -5.56 17.45
N LEU A 810 -7.58 -4.40 17.43
CA LEU A 810 -8.08 -3.15 16.89
C LEU A 810 -7.53 -2.96 15.49
N HIS A 811 -8.39 -2.57 14.55
CA HIS A 811 -7.97 -2.15 13.21
C HIS A 811 -8.29 -0.68 13.04
N PHE A 812 -7.32 0.08 12.53
CA PHE A 812 -7.46 1.52 12.32
C PHE A 812 -6.53 2.00 11.20
N PHE A 813 -6.80 3.18 10.65
CA PHE A 813 -5.98 3.75 9.58
C PHE A 813 -4.92 4.71 10.13
N ALA A 814 -3.75 4.75 9.47
CA ALA A 814 -2.70 5.72 9.73
C ALA A 814 -3.23 7.14 9.49
N GLU A 815 -3.74 7.34 8.27
CA GLU A 815 -4.29 8.58 7.76
C GLU A 815 -5.54 8.28 6.92
N GLY A 816 -6.30 9.32 6.55
CA GLY A 816 -7.37 9.17 5.55
C GLY A 816 -8.63 8.42 5.99
N SER A 817 -8.76 7.96 7.24
CA SER A 817 -10.04 7.52 7.83
C SER A 817 -10.02 7.52 9.37
N ASP A 818 -11.18 7.81 9.97
CA ASP A 818 -11.43 7.70 11.42
C ASP A 818 -12.06 6.36 11.81
N ALA A 819 -12.13 5.41 10.87
CA ALA A 819 -12.67 4.09 11.14
C ALA A 819 -11.80 3.31 12.13
N VAL A 820 -12.45 2.76 13.15
CA VAL A 820 -11.85 1.85 14.12
C VAL A 820 -12.79 0.66 14.32
N ARG A 821 -12.24 -0.55 14.24
CA ARG A 821 -12.97 -1.80 14.48
C ARG A 821 -12.27 -2.62 15.54
N ALA A 822 -13.03 -3.40 16.28
CA ALA A 822 -12.51 -4.26 17.33
C ALA A 822 -13.03 -5.69 17.17
N TYR A 823 -12.12 -6.66 17.14
CA TYR A 823 -12.44 -8.07 16.95
C TYR A 823 -11.87 -8.92 18.08
N HIS A 824 -12.60 -9.96 18.47
CA HIS A 824 -12.09 -10.94 19.42
C HIS A 824 -11.25 -12.00 18.70
N THR A 825 -9.95 -12.00 18.92
CA THR A 825 -8.96 -12.81 18.17
C THR A 825 -9.10 -14.32 18.30
N GLN A 826 -9.74 -14.81 19.38
CA GLN A 826 -9.98 -16.24 19.59
C GLN A 826 -11.41 -16.70 19.25
N ARG A 827 -12.43 -15.93 19.64
CA ARG A 827 -13.86 -16.26 19.44
C ARG A 827 -14.40 -15.82 18.08
N ASP A 828 -13.79 -14.81 17.47
CA ASP A 828 -14.07 -14.32 16.12
C ASP A 828 -12.77 -14.19 15.31
N PRO A 829 -12.09 -15.32 15.03
CA PRO A 829 -10.82 -15.29 14.30
C PRO A 829 -10.98 -14.84 12.83
N ARG A 830 -12.20 -14.93 12.28
CA ARG A 830 -12.54 -14.52 10.90
C ARG A 830 -12.96 -13.05 10.78
N GLN A 831 -13.06 -12.33 11.89
CA GLN A 831 -13.36 -10.89 11.96
C GLN A 831 -14.75 -10.55 11.40
N GLU A 832 -15.74 -11.39 11.69
CA GLU A 832 -17.10 -11.25 11.20
C GLU A 832 -17.94 -10.29 12.08
N HIS A 833 -17.53 -10.05 13.32
CA HIS A 833 -18.32 -9.30 14.31
C HIS A 833 -17.54 -8.15 14.95
N ASP A 834 -17.83 -6.91 14.51
CA ASP A 834 -17.23 -5.70 15.10
C ASP A 834 -17.85 -5.37 16.46
N LEU A 835 -17.02 -5.41 17.50
CA LEU A 835 -17.42 -5.20 18.89
C LEU A 835 -17.62 -3.72 19.24
N MET A 836 -17.16 -2.76 18.42
CA MET A 836 -17.16 -1.34 18.79
C MET A 836 -18.55 -0.80 19.15
N GLY A 837 -19.62 -1.34 18.57
CA GLY A 837 -21.01 -0.96 18.87
C GLY A 837 -21.57 -1.52 20.19
N GLU A 838 -20.92 -2.53 20.78
CA GLU A 838 -21.39 -3.26 21.96
C GLU A 838 -20.64 -2.88 23.24
N LEU A 839 -19.49 -2.22 23.10
CA LEU A 839 -18.63 -1.85 24.22
C LEU A 839 -19.15 -0.62 24.97
N SER A 840 -18.84 -0.54 26.26
CA SER A 840 -19.14 0.65 27.06
C SER A 840 -18.40 1.89 26.52
N GLY A 841 -18.99 3.07 26.67
CA GLY A 841 -18.34 4.31 26.18
C GLY A 841 -16.98 4.58 26.83
N GLU A 842 -16.74 4.09 28.05
CA GLU A 842 -15.41 4.13 28.69
C GLU A 842 -14.41 3.22 27.99
N ARG A 843 -14.79 1.97 27.71
CA ARG A 843 -13.94 1.02 26.99
C ARG A 843 -13.65 1.50 25.57
N VAL A 844 -14.64 2.04 24.86
CA VAL A 844 -14.43 2.64 23.53
C VAL A 844 -13.39 3.75 23.59
N ARG A 845 -13.46 4.67 24.56
CA ARG A 845 -12.47 5.75 24.71
C ARG A 845 -11.06 5.22 24.99
N GLU A 846 -10.93 4.16 25.77
CA GLU A 846 -9.66 3.49 26.04
C GLU A 846 -9.05 2.91 24.75
N LEU A 847 -9.85 2.17 23.96
CA LEU A 847 -9.40 1.58 22.70
C LEU A 847 -9.04 2.64 21.65
N LEU A 848 -9.79 3.74 21.58
CA LEU A 848 -9.47 4.86 20.70
C LEU A 848 -8.12 5.50 21.06
N ARG A 849 -7.80 5.65 22.35
CA ARG A 849 -6.48 6.15 22.79
C ARG A 849 -5.36 5.21 22.35
N ILE A 850 -5.55 3.90 22.43
CA ILE A 850 -4.58 2.92 21.94
C ILE A 850 -4.34 3.06 20.43
N CYS A 851 -5.41 3.31 19.66
CA CYS A 851 -5.30 3.56 18.21
C CYS A 851 -4.55 4.87 17.93
N ASP A 852 -4.82 5.92 18.69
CA ASP A 852 -4.14 7.21 18.57
C ASP A 852 -2.64 7.09 18.90
N ASP A 853 -2.29 6.34 19.94
CA ASP A 853 -0.90 5.99 20.26
C ASP A 853 -0.22 5.19 19.13
N GLY A 854 -0.95 4.26 18.50
CA GLY A 854 -0.44 3.51 17.34
C GLY A 854 -0.20 4.36 16.10
N ARG A 855 -1.07 5.34 15.83
CA ARG A 855 -0.86 6.35 14.77
C ARG A 855 0.36 7.20 15.05
N ALA A 856 0.56 7.62 16.30
CA ALA A 856 1.70 8.42 16.70
C ALA A 856 3.02 7.66 16.53
N LEU A 857 3.08 6.39 16.95
CA LEU A 857 4.25 5.52 16.71
C LEU A 857 4.55 5.32 15.22
N ASN A 858 3.51 5.07 14.42
CA ASN A 858 3.65 4.89 12.98
C ASN A 858 4.21 6.15 12.29
N ALA A 859 3.66 7.32 12.63
CA ALA A 859 4.15 8.61 12.15
C ALA A 859 5.59 8.90 12.63
N TYR A 860 5.93 8.57 13.87
CA TYR A 860 7.27 8.71 14.43
C TYR A 860 8.31 7.93 13.61
N PHE A 861 8.05 6.65 13.32
CA PHE A 861 8.99 5.84 12.54
C PHE A 861 9.07 6.33 11.09
N LYS A 862 7.94 6.66 10.45
CA LYS A 862 7.92 7.22 9.09
C LYS A 862 8.77 8.48 8.97
N LEU A 863 8.52 9.48 9.83
CA LEU A 863 9.27 10.73 9.87
C LEU A 863 10.77 10.48 10.01
N ARG A 864 11.15 9.54 10.88
CA ARG A 864 12.57 9.27 11.17
C ARG A 864 13.28 8.47 10.10
N TRP A 865 12.57 7.62 9.38
CA TRP A 865 13.05 6.99 8.16
C TRP A 865 13.29 8.03 7.06
N ASP A 866 12.33 8.93 6.84
CA ASP A 866 12.41 9.96 5.79
C ASP A 866 13.56 10.95 6.04
N ASN A 867 13.79 11.31 7.31
CA ASN A 867 14.83 12.25 7.71
C ASN A 867 16.15 11.59 8.15
N LYS A 868 16.24 10.26 8.10
CA LYS A 868 17.47 9.48 8.37
C LYS A 868 18.04 9.74 9.78
N CYS A 869 17.14 9.75 10.76
CA CYS A 869 17.40 10.23 12.12
C CYS A 869 16.90 9.25 13.21
N LEU A 870 16.77 7.96 12.88
CA LEU A 870 16.35 6.93 13.86
C LEU A 870 17.25 6.94 15.10
N LEU A 871 18.58 7.01 14.93
CA LEU A 871 19.56 7.06 16.03
C LEU A 871 19.98 8.47 16.41
N ARG A 872 19.02 9.40 16.47
CA ARG A 872 19.23 10.77 16.96
C ARG A 872 18.23 11.09 18.08
N PRO A 873 18.60 11.89 19.09
CA PRO A 873 17.66 12.32 20.12
C PRO A 873 16.47 13.07 19.48
N THR A 874 16.76 14.12 18.71
CA THR A 874 15.76 14.91 17.97
C THR A 874 15.78 14.61 16.48
N CYS A 875 14.65 14.86 15.81
CA CYS A 875 14.56 14.77 14.36
C CYS A 875 13.76 15.96 13.80
N GLU A 876 14.46 16.88 13.16
CA GLU A 876 13.83 18.01 12.47
C GLU A 876 13.47 17.60 11.04
N PRO A 877 12.27 17.98 10.54
CA PRO A 877 11.97 17.86 9.12
C PRO A 877 13.00 18.70 8.35
N ARG A 878 13.69 18.12 7.37
CA ARG A 878 14.53 18.92 6.46
C ARG A 878 13.67 19.98 5.78
N GLN A 879 14.02 21.25 5.95
CA GLN A 879 13.41 22.40 5.25
C GLN A 879 13.66 22.34 3.75
#